data_AF-A0A814X557-F1
#
_entry.id   AF-A0A814X557-F1
#
_cell.length_a   1.000
_cell.length_b   1.000
_cell.length_c   1.000
_cell.angle_alpha   90.00
_cell.angle_beta   90.00
_cell.angle_gamma   90.00
#
_symmetry.space_group_name_H-M   'P 1'
#
loop_
_entity.id
_entity.type
_entity.pdbx_description
1 polymer ?
#
loop_
_entity_poly.entity_id
_entity_poly.type
_entity_poly.pdbx_seq_one_letter_code
_entity_poly.pdbx_strand_id
1 'polypeptide(L)'
;MSSSLVALAKELSRTRPEELPEKFLQLQQLLQRSTSITSLKYEIISLDILPILLLTLRQEFTTIPNGWRLAAMNLGPLACSCMCVEVDKTNVKTKTWSTKFFDRYLPQGVDSFILLTRHLQDRYMQEKKSHLRQDYVTYMTTVMNNLLEVLNFHSNQYGLIKQALVSNKFMELFLTDDVYICALMINSFEDIVRKGRRLTGSSVFNDLSNKLKQDYVNELAYKLTVFDNNEVGKAAVRALIAVCETDSSIVTLLADKFKGLPTILQRWQGRGFGMDLQDLLAIIRRTTRGGPYSREYQRENYAASRIQACWRGFATRKRLAKANKAMRQFQTSFRKRKLREAQLKDRERERAEVQYQATREHYRRLRQFKLQQMQTIKLLPASEVEKFLEIQRLQSATKIQAAFRGYSQRRNLTNGGRNRLIAERAARRIQRTYRRYRQRKQAELDRRQERLKYIKPTILTEAKREELLEQIDQWRSERAPRPMSNEEFQALHDRAQDSLNRYVTTNRAWRRIEQRQRLLLHMMDNDSEFLLTNHPKLKSAVDPTNPTEVSLNQLDKAAAYLTHPSSAIRYRARQDHIDAMKFARAPWYKTIQMANMDDEEEDEDEYLNRGGLDDFGRNDILNNPNRFEYEKRKFYQFTPTSSIQRLH
;
A
#
# COMPACT_ATOMS: atom_id res chain seq x y z
N MET A 1 -76.79 15.77 5.85
CA MET A 1 -75.33 15.93 5.60
C MET A 1 -75.08 16.38 4.17
N SER A 2 -75.55 15.65 3.15
CA SER A 2 -75.50 16.07 1.74
C SER A 2 -76.15 17.45 1.47
N SER A 3 -77.26 17.79 2.14
CA SER A 3 -77.90 19.11 2.05
C SER A 3 -77.04 20.28 2.55
N SER A 4 -76.21 20.05 3.58
CA SER A 4 -75.29 21.05 4.14
C SER A 4 -74.10 21.28 3.21
N LEU A 5 -73.61 20.22 2.57
CA LEU A 5 -72.48 20.28 1.64
C LEU A 5 -72.85 20.96 0.30
N VAL A 6 -74.09 20.74 -0.17
CA VAL A 6 -74.66 21.46 -1.33
C VAL A 6 -74.93 22.94 -1.03
N ALA A 7 -75.36 23.28 0.21
CA ALA A 7 -75.49 24.68 0.63
C ALA A 7 -74.11 25.37 0.69
N LEU A 8 -73.11 24.69 1.24
CA LEU A 8 -71.74 25.17 1.31
C LEU A 8 -71.10 25.33 -0.09
N ALA A 9 -71.37 24.42 -1.05
CA ALA A 9 -70.96 24.57 -2.45
C ALA A 9 -71.57 25.80 -3.13
N LYS A 10 -72.84 26.09 -2.86
CA LYS A 10 -73.54 27.29 -3.36
C LYS A 10 -73.04 28.59 -2.71
N GLU A 11 -72.61 28.54 -1.45
CA GLU A 11 -71.95 29.67 -0.80
C GLU A 11 -70.53 29.90 -1.32
N LEU A 12 -69.74 28.84 -1.48
CA LEU A 12 -68.34 28.90 -1.97
C LEU A 12 -68.22 29.46 -3.39
N SER A 13 -69.24 29.27 -4.23
CA SER A 13 -69.29 29.85 -5.58
C SER A 13 -69.65 31.35 -5.60
N ARG A 14 -70.15 31.89 -4.48
CA ARG A 14 -70.60 33.30 -4.36
C ARG A 14 -69.70 34.15 -3.47
N THR A 15 -68.84 33.54 -2.66
CA THR A 15 -67.94 34.24 -1.73
C THR A 15 -66.72 34.85 -2.42
N ARG A 16 -66.26 35.99 -1.91
CA ARG A 16 -65.02 36.66 -2.35
C ARG A 16 -63.80 35.81 -2.00
N PRO A 17 -62.71 35.89 -2.79
CA PRO A 17 -61.52 35.05 -2.60
C PRO A 17 -60.89 35.18 -1.20
N GLU A 18 -61.00 36.34 -0.57
CA GLU A 18 -60.45 36.63 0.77
C GLU A 18 -61.18 35.91 1.92
N GLU A 19 -62.47 35.58 1.76
CA GLU A 19 -63.30 34.91 2.78
C GLU A 19 -63.36 33.38 2.60
N LEU A 20 -62.85 32.88 1.47
CA LEU A 20 -62.85 31.44 1.16
C LEU A 20 -62.09 30.59 2.19
N PRO A 21 -60.92 31.01 2.73
CA PRO A 21 -60.16 30.20 3.69
C PRO A 21 -60.93 29.90 5.00
N GLU A 22 -61.73 30.85 5.49
CA GLU A 22 -62.54 30.67 6.69
C GLU A 22 -63.73 29.72 6.45
N LYS A 23 -64.34 29.81 5.26
CA LYS A 23 -65.41 28.89 4.85
C LYS A 23 -64.91 27.45 4.66
N PHE A 24 -63.68 27.27 4.18
CA PHE A 24 -63.05 25.94 4.11
C PHE A 24 -62.71 25.34 5.49
N LEU A 25 -62.55 26.15 6.53
CA LEU A 25 -62.41 25.65 7.91
C LEU A 25 -63.71 24.99 8.40
N GLN A 26 -64.86 25.52 8.01
CA GLN A 26 -66.16 24.91 8.30
C GLN A 26 -66.29 23.55 7.59
N LEU A 27 -65.79 23.43 6.35
CA LEU A 27 -65.71 22.15 5.63
C LEU A 27 -64.80 21.14 6.35
N GLN A 28 -63.65 21.57 6.87
CA GLN A 28 -62.74 20.71 7.64
C GLN A 28 -63.41 20.18 8.92
N GLN A 29 -64.15 21.03 9.66
CA GLN A 29 -64.88 20.61 10.86
C GLN A 29 -66.01 19.62 10.54
N LEU A 30 -66.67 19.77 9.39
CA LEU A 30 -67.70 18.83 8.92
C LEU A 30 -67.10 17.47 8.56
N LEU A 31 -65.90 17.44 7.95
CA LEU A 31 -65.19 16.19 7.65
C LEU A 31 -64.76 15.45 8.92
N GLN A 32 -64.27 16.16 9.94
CA GLN A 32 -63.83 15.56 11.22
C GLN A 32 -64.98 14.97 12.05
N ARG A 33 -66.20 15.50 11.92
CA ARG A 33 -67.39 15.03 12.65
C ARG A 33 -68.10 13.85 11.96
N SER A 34 -67.68 13.48 10.76
CA SER A 34 -68.39 12.50 9.93
C SER A 34 -67.90 11.06 10.13
N THR A 35 -68.83 10.10 10.18
CA THR A 35 -68.54 8.67 10.34
C THR A 35 -68.20 7.96 9.01
N SER A 36 -68.56 8.55 7.86
CA SER A 36 -68.27 8.02 6.52
C SER A 36 -67.47 9.05 5.71
N ILE A 37 -66.17 9.09 5.97
CA ILE A 37 -65.23 10.07 5.37
C ILE A 37 -65.08 9.86 3.85
N THR A 38 -65.15 8.61 3.38
CA THR A 38 -64.99 8.27 1.95
C THR A 38 -66.15 8.77 1.09
N SER A 39 -67.40 8.59 1.54
CA SER A 39 -68.59 9.05 0.81
C SER A 39 -68.64 10.58 0.65
N LEU A 40 -68.27 11.33 1.70
CA LEU A 40 -68.21 12.79 1.65
C LEU A 40 -67.09 13.32 0.76
N LYS A 41 -65.94 12.64 0.69
CA LYS A 41 -64.86 13.00 -0.24
C LYS A 41 -65.32 12.88 -1.71
N TYR A 42 -66.11 11.85 -2.04
CA TYR A 42 -66.72 11.73 -3.37
C TYR A 42 -67.74 12.84 -3.65
N GLU A 43 -68.51 13.26 -2.66
CA GLU A 43 -69.43 14.40 -2.81
C GLU A 43 -68.67 15.72 -3.02
N ILE A 44 -67.55 15.95 -2.33
CA ILE A 44 -66.70 17.14 -2.50
C ILE A 44 -66.11 17.24 -3.91
N ILE A 45 -65.66 16.11 -4.46
CA ILE A 45 -65.09 16.06 -5.81
C ILE A 45 -66.19 16.22 -6.87
N SER A 46 -67.36 15.61 -6.67
CA SER A 46 -68.48 15.70 -7.62
C SER A 46 -69.18 17.06 -7.63
N LEU A 47 -69.06 17.86 -6.56
CA LEU A 47 -69.59 19.23 -6.45
C LEU A 47 -68.57 20.32 -6.86
N ASP A 48 -67.45 19.95 -7.48
CA ASP A 48 -66.38 20.88 -7.92
C ASP A 48 -65.84 21.82 -6.82
N ILE A 49 -65.87 21.38 -5.56
CA ILE A 49 -65.32 22.13 -4.42
C ILE A 49 -63.79 22.02 -4.38
N LEU A 50 -63.23 20.87 -4.76
CA LEU A 50 -61.77 20.64 -4.78
C LEU A 50 -61.01 21.63 -5.69
N PRO A 51 -61.43 21.91 -6.94
CA PRO A 51 -60.80 22.92 -7.79
C PRO A 51 -60.76 24.32 -7.16
N ILE A 52 -61.83 24.71 -6.44
CA ILE A 52 -61.90 26.01 -5.76
C ILE A 52 -60.89 26.02 -4.60
N LEU A 53 -60.79 24.93 -3.84
CA LEU A 53 -59.78 24.78 -2.77
C LEU A 53 -58.34 24.81 -3.33
N LEU A 54 -58.09 24.19 -4.48
CA LEU A 54 -56.77 24.23 -5.12
C LEU A 54 -56.42 25.63 -5.63
N LEU A 55 -57.42 26.37 -6.15
CA LEU A 55 -57.23 27.76 -6.56
C LEU A 55 -56.96 28.68 -5.36
N THR A 56 -57.59 28.45 -4.21
CA THR A 56 -57.30 29.26 -3.01
C THR A 56 -55.90 29.00 -2.47
N LEU A 57 -55.37 27.77 -2.54
CA LEU A 57 -53.98 27.48 -2.16
C LEU A 57 -52.93 28.22 -3.01
N ARG A 58 -53.31 28.73 -4.19
CA ARG A 58 -52.43 29.52 -5.07
C ARG A 58 -52.44 31.01 -4.76
N GLN A 59 -53.32 31.49 -3.87
CA GLN A 59 -53.42 32.91 -3.53
C GLN A 59 -52.33 33.34 -2.56
N GLU A 60 -52.07 34.64 -2.49
CA GLU A 60 -51.19 35.21 -1.47
C GLU A 60 -51.96 35.47 -0.16
N PHE A 61 -51.56 34.80 0.92
CA PHE A 61 -52.24 34.87 2.22
C PHE A 61 -51.73 36.01 3.12
N THR A 62 -51.31 37.12 2.52
CA THR A 62 -50.67 38.26 3.24
C THR A 62 -51.67 39.18 3.89
N THR A 63 -52.83 39.35 3.27
CA THR A 63 -53.92 40.21 3.72
C THR A 63 -54.74 39.57 4.86
N ILE A 64 -54.63 38.26 5.03
CA ILE A 64 -55.40 37.49 6.02
C ILE A 64 -54.57 37.29 7.29
N PRO A 65 -55.09 37.66 8.48
CA PRO A 65 -54.38 37.44 9.75
C PRO A 65 -54.16 35.94 9.98
N ASN A 66 -52.92 35.53 10.26
CA ASN A 66 -52.51 34.11 10.33
C ASN A 66 -52.82 33.30 9.06
N GLY A 67 -52.99 33.95 7.90
CA GLY A 67 -53.39 33.31 6.65
C GLY A 67 -52.44 32.20 6.20
N TRP A 68 -51.13 32.38 6.37
CA TRP A 68 -50.13 31.35 6.01
C TRP A 68 -50.22 30.09 6.86
N ARG A 69 -50.55 30.23 8.15
CA ARG A 69 -50.81 29.09 9.04
C ARG A 69 -52.07 28.36 8.60
N LEU A 70 -53.13 29.10 8.28
CA LEU A 70 -54.39 28.55 7.78
C LEU A 70 -54.18 27.79 6.47
N ALA A 71 -53.43 28.36 5.53
CA ALA A 71 -53.09 27.73 4.26
C ALA A 71 -52.29 26.44 4.43
N ALA A 72 -51.23 26.45 5.25
CA ALA A 72 -50.32 25.32 5.39
C ALA A 72 -50.83 24.21 6.32
N MET A 73 -51.45 24.56 7.45
CA MET A 73 -51.86 23.60 8.49
C MET A 73 -53.29 23.10 8.34
N ASN A 74 -54.18 23.86 7.70
CA ASN A 74 -55.59 23.51 7.62
C ASN A 74 -55.99 23.20 6.18
N LEU A 75 -55.77 24.14 5.26
CA LEU A 75 -56.17 23.96 3.86
C LEU A 75 -55.28 22.94 3.13
N GLY A 76 -53.98 22.92 3.40
CA GLY A 76 -53.04 21.96 2.81
C GLY A 76 -53.39 20.50 3.13
N PRO A 77 -53.56 20.11 4.41
CA PRO A 77 -54.00 18.77 4.78
C PRO A 77 -55.42 18.43 4.31
N LEU A 78 -56.32 19.42 4.29
CA LEU A 78 -57.66 19.25 3.72
C LEU A 78 -57.59 18.90 2.22
N ALA A 79 -56.81 19.65 1.45
CA ALA A 79 -56.59 19.39 0.03
C ALA A 79 -55.92 18.02 -0.19
N CYS A 80 -54.89 17.69 0.61
CA CYS A 80 -54.25 16.37 0.59
C CYS A 80 -55.28 15.25 0.82
N SER A 81 -56.07 15.34 1.88
CA SER A 81 -57.08 14.35 2.24
C SER A 81 -58.15 14.19 1.16
N CYS A 82 -58.56 15.28 0.50
CA CYS A 82 -59.49 15.24 -0.63
C CYS A 82 -58.87 14.68 -1.92
N MET A 83 -57.55 14.81 -2.10
CA MET A 83 -56.81 14.24 -3.23
C MET A 83 -56.47 12.76 -3.00
N CYS A 84 -56.33 12.30 -1.77
CA CYS A 84 -56.07 10.88 -1.43
C CYS A 84 -57.39 10.08 -1.34
N VAL A 85 -58.01 9.81 -2.49
CA VAL A 85 -59.24 9.02 -2.63
C VAL A 85 -59.04 7.90 -3.65
N GLU A 86 -59.38 6.66 -3.29
CA GLU A 86 -59.34 5.49 -4.19
C GLU A 86 -60.53 5.51 -5.14
N VAL A 87 -60.38 6.09 -6.34
CA VAL A 87 -61.50 6.17 -7.29
C VAL A 87 -61.60 4.89 -8.13
N ASP A 88 -62.69 4.14 -7.96
CA ASP A 88 -63.02 2.99 -8.81
C ASP A 88 -63.31 3.43 -10.26
N LYS A 89 -62.45 3.00 -11.18
CA LYS A 89 -62.56 3.28 -12.63
C LYS A 89 -63.67 2.49 -13.33
N THR A 90 -64.26 1.51 -12.65
CA THR A 90 -65.23 0.55 -13.21
C THR A 90 -66.68 1.03 -13.13
N ASN A 91 -66.99 2.03 -12.31
CA ASN A 91 -68.36 2.51 -12.12
C ASN A 91 -68.73 3.62 -13.13
N VAL A 92 -69.81 3.42 -13.88
CA VAL A 92 -70.23 4.28 -15.00
C VAL A 92 -70.59 5.70 -14.52
N LYS A 93 -71.10 5.87 -13.29
CA LYS A 93 -71.44 7.19 -12.71
C LYS A 93 -70.21 7.98 -12.26
N THR A 94 -69.09 7.33 -12.00
CA THR A 94 -67.86 7.97 -11.52
C THR A 94 -66.86 8.29 -12.63
N LYS A 95 -67.05 7.75 -13.84
CA LYS A 95 -66.13 7.86 -14.98
C LYS A 95 -65.85 9.31 -15.43
N THR A 96 -66.85 10.20 -15.40
CA THR A 96 -66.74 11.56 -15.95
C THR A 96 -65.96 12.50 -15.04
N TRP A 97 -66.21 12.47 -13.73
CA TRP A 97 -65.47 13.27 -12.76
C TRP A 97 -64.15 12.62 -12.37
N SER A 98 -64.01 11.29 -12.45
CA SER A 98 -62.73 10.60 -12.21
C SER A 98 -61.68 10.96 -13.25
N THR A 99 -62.05 11.07 -14.53
CA THR A 99 -61.15 11.52 -15.60
C THR A 99 -60.70 12.96 -15.36
N LYS A 100 -61.62 13.88 -15.04
CA LYS A 100 -61.29 15.28 -14.68
C LYS A 100 -60.40 15.36 -13.43
N PHE A 101 -60.64 14.49 -12.45
CA PHE A 101 -59.85 14.43 -11.23
C PHE A 101 -58.40 14.04 -11.50
N PHE A 102 -58.18 12.98 -12.26
CA PHE A 102 -56.83 12.49 -12.59
C PHE A 102 -56.09 13.38 -13.59
N ASP A 103 -56.77 13.91 -14.62
CA ASP A 103 -56.11 14.66 -15.69
C ASP A 103 -55.95 16.16 -15.39
N ARG A 104 -56.81 16.73 -14.53
CA ARG A 104 -56.84 18.19 -14.26
C ARG A 104 -56.61 18.51 -12.80
N TYR A 105 -57.36 17.92 -11.88
CA TYR A 105 -57.33 18.34 -10.48
C TYR A 105 -56.09 17.87 -9.73
N LEU A 106 -55.59 16.65 -9.98
CA LEU A 106 -54.35 16.16 -9.39
C LEU A 106 -53.10 16.93 -9.86
N PRO A 107 -52.85 17.09 -11.18
CA PRO A 107 -51.82 18.00 -11.71
C PRO A 107 -51.89 19.41 -11.11
N GLN A 108 -53.08 20.00 -11.07
CA GLN A 108 -53.28 21.34 -10.52
C GLN A 108 -52.95 21.39 -9.02
N GLY A 109 -53.26 20.33 -8.27
CA GLY A 109 -52.96 20.27 -6.85
C GLY A 109 -51.46 20.18 -6.57
N VAL A 110 -50.73 19.38 -7.35
CA VAL A 110 -49.25 19.33 -7.28
C VAL A 110 -48.65 20.71 -7.52
N ASP A 111 -49.07 21.41 -8.58
CA ASP A 111 -48.60 22.76 -8.88
C ASP A 111 -48.96 23.75 -7.77
N SER A 112 -50.15 23.61 -7.17
CA SER A 112 -50.63 24.48 -6.08
C SER A 112 -49.81 24.28 -4.79
N PHE A 113 -49.46 23.05 -4.44
CA PHE A 113 -48.58 22.76 -3.31
C PHE A 113 -47.16 23.30 -3.54
N ILE A 114 -46.58 23.10 -4.73
CA ILE A 114 -45.24 23.63 -5.07
C ILE A 114 -45.24 25.17 -5.00
N LEU A 115 -46.29 25.81 -5.55
CA LEU A 115 -46.41 27.27 -5.53
C LEU A 115 -46.60 27.80 -4.10
N LEU A 116 -47.41 27.13 -3.27
CA LEU A 116 -47.57 27.49 -1.87
C LEU A 116 -46.24 27.40 -1.10
N THR A 117 -45.47 26.33 -1.31
CA THR A 117 -44.12 26.21 -0.74
C THR A 117 -43.22 27.36 -1.18
N ARG A 118 -43.28 27.78 -2.46
CA ARG A 118 -42.53 28.93 -2.96
C ARG A 118 -42.91 30.23 -2.28
N HIS A 119 -44.21 30.50 -2.11
CA HIS A 119 -44.66 31.70 -1.41
C HIS A 119 -44.24 31.69 0.07
N LEU A 120 -44.32 30.54 0.74
CA LEU A 120 -43.82 30.38 2.12
C LEU A 120 -42.31 30.62 2.20
N GLN A 121 -41.56 30.16 1.21
CA GLN A 121 -40.11 30.39 1.12
C GLN A 121 -39.78 31.88 0.98
N ASP A 122 -40.48 32.62 0.10
CA ASP A 122 -40.28 34.06 -0.07
C ASP A 122 -40.54 34.83 1.24
N ARG A 123 -41.56 34.42 2.00
CA ARG A 123 -41.86 35.00 3.31
C ARG A 123 -40.82 34.63 4.37
N TYR A 124 -40.36 33.38 4.38
CA TYR A 124 -39.27 32.94 5.24
C TYR A 124 -37.99 33.78 5.02
N MET A 125 -37.65 34.09 3.76
CA MET A 125 -36.48 34.90 3.42
C MET A 125 -36.61 36.37 3.84
N GLN A 126 -37.82 36.93 3.80
CA GLN A 126 -38.10 38.32 4.19
C GLN A 126 -38.20 38.51 5.72
N GLU A 127 -38.63 37.48 6.44
CA GLU A 127 -38.85 37.54 7.89
C GLU A 127 -37.51 37.62 8.64
N LYS A 128 -37.40 38.50 9.65
CA LYS A 128 -36.17 38.64 10.47
C LYS A 128 -36.30 37.99 11.84
N LYS A 129 -37.52 37.71 12.30
CA LYS A 129 -37.78 37.15 13.63
C LYS A 129 -37.58 35.63 13.63
N SER A 130 -36.73 35.14 14.56
CA SER A 130 -36.35 33.72 14.63
C SER A 130 -37.51 32.76 14.91
N HIS A 131 -38.48 33.14 15.75
CA HIS A 131 -39.63 32.27 16.08
C HIS A 131 -40.58 32.12 14.89
N LEU A 132 -40.89 33.21 14.18
CA LEU A 132 -41.71 33.19 12.97
C LEU A 132 -41.02 32.41 11.84
N ARG A 133 -39.69 32.50 11.71
CA ARG A 133 -38.94 31.65 10.77
C ARG A 133 -39.12 30.16 11.02
N GLN A 134 -39.10 29.74 12.29
CA GLN A 134 -39.34 28.35 12.66
C GLN A 134 -40.77 27.90 12.34
N ASP A 135 -41.75 28.78 12.52
CA ASP A 135 -43.13 28.54 12.10
C ASP A 135 -43.23 28.34 10.57
N TYR A 136 -42.58 29.20 9.78
CA TYR A 136 -42.53 29.04 8.31
C TYR A 136 -41.83 27.75 7.85
N VAL A 137 -40.76 27.34 8.53
CA VAL A 137 -40.11 26.03 8.27
C VAL A 137 -41.08 24.88 8.55
N THR A 138 -41.85 24.97 9.64
CA THR A 138 -42.88 23.98 9.98
C THR A 138 -43.97 23.95 8.90
N TYR A 139 -44.43 25.12 8.47
CA TYR A 139 -45.43 25.26 7.41
C TYR A 139 -44.96 24.66 6.08
N MET A 140 -43.74 24.99 5.64
CA MET A 140 -43.16 24.41 4.42
C MET A 140 -42.99 22.89 4.54
N THR A 141 -42.55 22.39 5.69
CA THR A 141 -42.38 20.95 5.93
C THR A 141 -43.72 20.22 5.81
N THR A 142 -44.78 20.74 6.43
CA THR A 142 -46.11 20.12 6.33
C THR A 142 -46.67 20.17 4.91
N VAL A 143 -46.54 21.29 4.21
CA VAL A 143 -46.98 21.42 2.81
C VAL A 143 -46.24 20.44 1.90
N MET A 144 -44.92 20.29 2.07
CA MET A 144 -44.13 19.31 1.31
C MET A 144 -44.48 17.88 1.68
N ASN A 145 -44.70 17.56 2.95
CA ASN A 145 -45.15 16.23 3.38
C ASN A 145 -46.52 15.86 2.79
N ASN A 146 -47.46 16.81 2.76
CA ASN A 146 -48.77 16.64 2.10
C ASN A 146 -48.60 16.36 0.60
N LEU A 147 -47.72 17.09 -0.09
CA LEU A 147 -47.40 16.83 -1.49
C LEU A 147 -46.84 15.42 -1.68
N LEU A 148 -45.87 15.02 -0.84
CA LEU A 148 -45.28 13.68 -0.88
C LEU A 148 -46.33 12.60 -0.62
N GLU A 149 -47.26 12.81 0.31
CA GLU A 149 -48.37 11.90 0.60
C GLU A 149 -49.28 11.70 -0.62
N VAL A 150 -49.67 12.79 -1.29
CA VAL A 150 -50.46 12.72 -2.54
C VAL A 150 -49.72 11.95 -3.63
N LEU A 151 -48.42 12.22 -3.81
CA LEU A 151 -47.60 11.52 -4.81
C LEU A 151 -47.43 10.03 -4.47
N ASN A 152 -47.34 9.67 -3.18
CA ASN A 152 -47.24 8.29 -2.73
C ASN A 152 -48.58 7.54 -2.92
N PHE A 153 -49.69 8.19 -2.59
CA PHE A 153 -51.02 7.60 -2.73
C PHE A 153 -51.34 7.29 -4.20
N HIS A 154 -51.02 8.20 -5.12
CA HIS A 154 -51.20 8.02 -6.57
C HIS A 154 -49.95 7.46 -7.26
N SER A 155 -49.23 6.54 -6.61
CA SER A 155 -47.99 5.95 -7.14
C SER A 155 -48.12 5.25 -8.49
N ASN A 156 -49.33 4.79 -8.84
CA ASN A 156 -49.65 4.20 -10.14
C ASN A 156 -49.72 5.23 -11.29
N GLN A 157 -49.70 6.53 -10.98
CA GLN A 157 -49.77 7.61 -11.96
C GLN A 157 -48.41 8.23 -12.22
N TYR A 158 -47.64 7.57 -13.10
CA TYR A 158 -46.30 7.99 -13.49
C TYR A 158 -46.22 9.48 -13.93
N GLY A 159 -47.23 9.97 -14.65
CA GLY A 159 -47.28 11.36 -15.15
C GLY A 159 -47.31 12.42 -14.05
N LEU A 160 -47.93 12.14 -12.90
CA LEU A 160 -48.08 13.09 -11.80
C LEU A 160 -46.74 13.34 -11.08
N ILE A 161 -46.00 12.26 -10.83
CA ILE A 161 -44.66 12.32 -10.23
C ILE A 161 -43.69 13.05 -11.18
N LYS A 162 -43.82 12.81 -12.50
CA LYS A 162 -43.01 13.50 -13.51
C LYS A 162 -43.25 15.00 -13.51
N GLN A 163 -44.51 15.42 -13.43
CA GLN A 163 -44.87 16.84 -13.41
C GLN A 163 -44.24 17.59 -12.23
N ALA A 164 -44.22 16.99 -11.04
CA ALA A 164 -43.61 17.59 -9.86
C ALA A 164 -42.11 17.92 -10.10
N LEU A 165 -41.36 17.00 -10.71
CA LEU A 165 -39.93 17.18 -11.00
C LEU A 165 -39.64 18.08 -12.22
N VAL A 166 -40.59 18.20 -13.15
CA VAL A 166 -40.46 19.07 -14.33
C VAL A 166 -40.84 20.52 -14.01
N SER A 167 -41.59 20.76 -12.94
CA SER A 167 -42.03 22.09 -12.53
C SER A 167 -40.83 23.03 -12.30
N ASN A 168 -40.82 24.16 -13.02
CA ASN A 168 -39.78 25.19 -12.85
C ASN A 168 -39.75 25.74 -11.41
N LYS A 169 -40.92 25.83 -10.75
CA LYS A 169 -41.02 26.28 -9.35
C LYS A 169 -40.38 25.30 -8.38
N PHE A 170 -40.42 24.00 -8.66
CA PHE A 170 -39.70 23.01 -7.87
C PHE A 170 -38.19 23.16 -8.03
N MET A 171 -37.70 23.42 -9.24
CA MET A 171 -36.28 23.69 -9.48
C MET A 171 -35.82 25.00 -8.81
N GLU A 172 -36.61 26.07 -8.88
CA GLU A 172 -36.33 27.33 -8.16
C GLU A 172 -36.21 27.09 -6.65
N LEU A 173 -37.11 26.29 -6.07
CA LEU A 173 -37.04 25.86 -4.67
C LEU A 173 -35.82 24.98 -4.37
N PHE A 174 -35.33 24.26 -5.37
CA PHE A 174 -34.15 23.42 -5.22
C PHE A 174 -32.85 24.22 -5.24
N LEU A 175 -32.77 25.34 -5.97
CA LEU A 175 -31.58 26.21 -6.14
C LEU A 175 -31.29 27.14 -4.94
N THR A 176 -31.62 26.73 -3.72
CA THR A 176 -31.60 27.62 -2.56
C THR A 176 -30.35 27.47 -1.71
N ASP A 177 -29.81 28.60 -1.25
CA ASP A 177 -28.62 28.65 -0.39
C ASP A 177 -28.94 28.50 1.12
N ASP A 178 -30.20 28.59 1.54
CA ASP A 178 -30.57 28.40 2.95
C ASP A 178 -30.47 26.93 3.36
N VAL A 179 -29.78 26.66 4.46
CA VAL A 179 -29.47 25.32 4.95
C VAL A 179 -30.72 24.46 5.19
N TYR A 180 -31.78 25.04 5.78
CA TYR A 180 -32.98 24.30 6.14
C TYR A 180 -33.84 24.00 4.93
N ILE A 181 -34.09 25.00 4.09
CA ILE A 181 -34.87 24.83 2.86
C ILE A 181 -34.14 23.87 1.91
N CYS A 182 -32.81 24.01 1.80
CA CYS A 182 -31.98 23.13 1.02
C CYS A 182 -32.10 21.66 1.48
N ALA A 183 -31.99 21.39 2.80
CA ALA A 183 -32.17 20.04 3.34
C ALA A 183 -33.60 19.50 3.09
N LEU A 184 -34.65 20.31 3.31
CA LEU A 184 -36.04 19.93 3.07
C LEU A 184 -36.27 19.54 1.61
N MET A 185 -35.77 20.35 0.67
CA MET A 185 -35.96 20.12 -0.76
C MET A 185 -35.15 18.94 -1.28
N ILE A 186 -33.91 18.73 -0.80
CA ILE A 186 -33.12 17.54 -1.17
C ILE A 186 -33.76 16.26 -0.64
N ASN A 187 -34.21 16.25 0.62
CA ASN A 187 -34.90 15.09 1.19
C ASN A 187 -36.22 14.79 0.46
N SER A 188 -36.98 15.84 0.10
CA SER A 188 -38.21 15.69 -0.69
C SER A 188 -37.91 15.14 -2.09
N PHE A 189 -36.85 15.62 -2.74
CA PHE A 189 -36.39 15.10 -4.03
C PHE A 189 -35.92 13.64 -3.93
N GLU A 190 -35.10 13.29 -2.93
CA GLU A 190 -34.67 11.92 -2.65
C GLU A 190 -35.86 10.98 -2.48
N ASP A 191 -36.88 11.41 -1.72
CA ASP A 191 -38.10 10.67 -1.51
C ASP A 191 -38.89 10.45 -2.79
N ILE A 192 -39.06 11.50 -3.62
CA ILE A 192 -39.74 11.40 -4.91
C ILE A 192 -39.01 10.39 -5.83
N VAL A 193 -37.69 10.48 -5.93
CA VAL A 193 -36.88 9.62 -6.80
C VAL A 193 -36.88 8.16 -6.31
N ARG A 194 -36.67 7.93 -5.01
CA ARG A 194 -36.56 6.57 -4.46
C ARG A 194 -37.91 5.87 -4.36
N LYS A 195 -38.96 6.58 -3.93
CA LYS A 195 -40.31 6.00 -3.80
C LYS A 195 -40.95 5.76 -5.16
N GLY A 196 -40.74 6.66 -6.12
CA GLY A 196 -41.16 6.44 -7.52
C GLY A 196 -40.55 5.16 -8.11
N ARG A 197 -39.27 4.89 -7.86
CA ARG A 197 -38.61 3.64 -8.32
C ARG A 197 -39.20 2.37 -7.69
N ARG A 198 -39.51 2.38 -6.38
CA ARG A 198 -39.97 1.18 -5.65
C ARG A 198 -41.34 0.68 -6.10
N LEU A 199 -42.22 1.58 -6.54
CA LEU A 199 -43.61 1.28 -6.80
C LEU A 199 -43.90 1.05 -8.29
N THR A 200 -43.19 1.75 -9.19
CA THR A 200 -43.47 1.70 -10.64
C THR A 200 -42.47 0.85 -11.43
N GLY A 201 -41.42 0.32 -10.81
CA GLY A 201 -40.39 -0.53 -11.44
C GLY A 201 -39.42 0.22 -12.37
N SER A 202 -39.88 1.30 -13.02
CA SER A 202 -39.09 2.31 -13.71
C SER A 202 -39.08 3.61 -12.91
N SER A 203 -37.91 4.22 -12.74
CA SER A 203 -37.84 5.50 -12.02
C SER A 203 -38.24 6.65 -12.92
N VAL A 204 -39.05 7.55 -12.37
CA VAL A 204 -39.51 8.78 -13.02
C VAL A 204 -38.36 9.68 -13.48
N PHE A 205 -37.22 9.58 -12.79
CA PHE A 205 -36.04 10.34 -13.12
C PHE A 205 -35.47 9.96 -14.50
N ASN A 206 -35.64 8.72 -14.98
CA ASN A 206 -35.12 8.28 -16.28
C ASN A 206 -35.77 8.99 -17.46
N ASP A 207 -37.05 9.34 -17.36
CA ASP A 207 -37.82 9.98 -18.45
C ASP A 207 -37.74 11.51 -18.43
N LEU A 208 -36.95 12.09 -17.53
CA LEU A 208 -36.62 13.52 -17.54
C LEU A 208 -35.68 13.84 -18.70
N SER A 209 -35.75 15.08 -19.19
CA SER A 209 -34.80 15.55 -20.19
C SER A 209 -33.36 15.50 -19.65
N ASN A 210 -32.39 15.18 -20.52
CA ASN A 210 -30.98 15.11 -20.12
C ASN A 210 -30.47 16.44 -19.54
N LYS A 211 -31.04 17.58 -19.95
CA LYS A 211 -30.73 18.90 -19.38
C LYS A 211 -31.15 18.98 -17.91
N LEU A 212 -32.41 18.67 -17.60
CA LEU A 212 -32.91 18.70 -16.21
C LEU A 212 -32.17 17.71 -15.32
N LYS A 213 -31.85 16.51 -15.81
CA LYS A 213 -31.02 15.55 -15.07
C LYS A 213 -29.66 16.14 -14.68
N GLN A 214 -29.02 16.83 -15.62
CA GLN A 214 -27.74 17.49 -15.38
C GLN A 214 -27.88 18.64 -14.39
N ASP A 215 -28.93 19.46 -14.50
CA ASP A 215 -29.15 20.60 -13.61
C ASP A 215 -29.30 20.12 -12.14
N TYR A 216 -30.10 19.08 -11.88
CA TYR A 216 -30.21 18.49 -10.54
C TYR A 216 -28.90 17.90 -10.01
N VAL A 217 -28.16 17.18 -10.85
CA VAL A 217 -26.88 16.54 -10.44
C VAL A 217 -25.80 17.58 -10.20
N ASN A 218 -25.72 18.61 -11.04
CA ASN A 218 -24.78 19.72 -10.89
C ASN A 218 -25.06 20.49 -9.60
N GLU A 219 -26.33 20.75 -9.31
CA GLU A 219 -26.73 21.45 -8.08
C GLU A 219 -26.42 20.61 -6.83
N LEU A 220 -26.68 19.30 -6.84
CA LEU A 220 -26.30 18.41 -5.75
C LEU A 220 -24.77 18.36 -5.53
N ALA A 221 -24.00 18.31 -6.62
CA ALA A 221 -22.54 18.35 -6.56
C ALA A 221 -22.02 19.70 -6.04
N TYR A 222 -22.61 20.81 -6.49
CA TYR A 222 -22.33 22.16 -5.98
C TYR A 222 -22.60 22.25 -4.47
N LYS A 223 -23.75 21.77 -4.02
CA LYS A 223 -24.12 21.77 -2.60
C LYS A 223 -23.16 20.97 -1.73
N LEU A 224 -22.63 19.84 -2.21
CA LEU A 224 -21.58 19.07 -1.53
C LEU A 224 -20.23 19.79 -1.45
N THR A 225 -19.98 20.74 -2.33
CA THR A 225 -18.73 21.53 -2.33
C THR A 225 -18.81 22.75 -1.42
N VAL A 226 -19.95 23.45 -1.44
CA VAL A 226 -20.12 24.76 -0.78
C VAL A 226 -20.60 24.63 0.66
N PHE A 227 -21.54 23.73 0.96
CA PHE A 227 -22.08 23.63 2.31
C PHE A 227 -21.16 22.85 3.25
N ASP A 228 -21.14 23.27 4.52
CA ASP A 228 -20.45 22.56 5.61
C ASP A 228 -21.40 21.85 6.57
N ASN A 229 -22.71 21.97 6.40
CA ASN A 229 -23.69 21.37 7.29
C ASN A 229 -23.84 19.86 7.02
N ASN A 230 -23.80 19.05 8.08
CA ASN A 230 -23.90 17.60 8.00
C ASN A 230 -25.24 17.12 7.43
N GLU A 231 -26.34 17.81 7.73
CA GLU A 231 -27.68 17.44 7.25
C GLU A 231 -27.81 17.64 5.74
N VAL A 232 -27.32 18.77 5.22
CA VAL A 232 -27.31 19.05 3.78
C VAL A 232 -26.37 18.09 3.06
N GLY A 233 -25.16 17.85 3.61
CA GLY A 233 -24.19 16.91 3.04
C GLY A 233 -24.73 15.48 2.98
N LYS A 234 -25.35 15.00 4.06
CA LYS A 234 -25.98 13.69 4.12
C LYS A 234 -27.14 13.56 3.13
N ALA A 235 -28.05 14.54 3.10
CA ALA A 235 -29.18 14.54 2.18
C ALA A 235 -28.69 14.54 0.72
N ALA A 236 -27.69 15.36 0.38
CA ALA A 236 -27.15 15.43 -0.97
C ALA A 236 -26.47 14.12 -1.41
N VAL A 237 -25.71 13.47 -0.53
CA VAL A 237 -25.12 12.14 -0.82
C VAL A 237 -26.21 11.10 -1.07
N ARG A 238 -27.25 11.05 -0.23
CA ARG A 238 -28.33 10.06 -0.38
C ARG A 238 -29.19 10.31 -1.62
N ALA A 239 -29.45 11.57 -1.96
CA ALA A 239 -30.09 11.96 -3.21
C ALA A 239 -29.26 11.54 -4.43
N LEU A 240 -27.94 11.77 -4.43
CA LEU A 240 -27.05 11.32 -5.50
C LEU A 240 -27.03 9.80 -5.64
N ILE A 241 -27.02 9.05 -4.54
CA ILE A 241 -27.13 7.58 -4.57
C ILE A 241 -28.46 7.18 -5.23
N ALA A 242 -29.59 7.76 -4.81
CA ALA A 242 -30.91 7.43 -5.36
C ALA A 242 -30.99 7.67 -6.88
N VAL A 243 -30.34 8.74 -7.36
CA VAL A 243 -30.25 9.08 -8.78
C VAL A 243 -29.28 8.14 -9.53
N CYS A 244 -28.13 7.81 -8.94
CA CYS A 244 -27.14 6.90 -9.53
C CYS A 244 -27.63 5.45 -9.63
N GLU A 245 -28.45 5.00 -8.67
CA GLU A 245 -29.10 3.69 -8.73
C GLU A 245 -30.20 3.63 -9.81
N THR A 246 -30.69 4.78 -10.23
CA THR A 246 -31.78 4.91 -11.20
C THR A 246 -31.26 4.90 -12.63
N ASP A 247 -30.23 5.71 -12.92
CA ASP A 247 -29.71 5.90 -14.28
C ASP A 247 -28.18 5.72 -14.29
N SER A 248 -27.72 4.70 -15.03
CA SER A 248 -26.29 4.41 -15.18
C SER A 248 -25.53 5.55 -15.90
N SER A 249 -26.20 6.31 -16.77
CA SER A 249 -25.61 7.42 -17.52
C SER A 249 -25.22 8.62 -16.63
N ILE A 250 -25.83 8.71 -15.44
CA ILE A 250 -25.48 9.76 -14.47
C ILE A 250 -24.20 9.40 -13.76
N VAL A 251 -23.94 8.10 -13.55
CA VAL A 251 -22.71 7.66 -12.92
C VAL A 251 -21.52 7.92 -13.84
N THR A 252 -21.68 7.75 -15.17
CA THR A 252 -20.67 8.16 -16.14
C THR A 252 -20.49 9.67 -16.17
N LEU A 253 -21.59 10.44 -16.14
CA LEU A 253 -21.53 11.90 -16.06
C LEU A 253 -20.80 12.42 -14.80
N LEU A 254 -21.05 11.80 -13.65
CA LEU A 254 -20.35 12.12 -12.40
C LEU A 254 -18.86 11.80 -12.47
N ALA A 255 -18.50 10.65 -13.05
CA ALA A 255 -17.10 10.25 -13.23
C ALA A 255 -16.36 11.18 -14.20
N ASP A 256 -17.00 11.58 -15.31
CA ASP A 256 -16.37 12.37 -16.36
C ASP A 256 -16.30 13.87 -16.02
N LYS A 257 -17.41 14.46 -15.55
CA LYS A 257 -17.49 15.90 -15.24
C LYS A 257 -16.90 16.26 -13.89
N PHE A 258 -17.05 15.39 -12.88
CA PHE A 258 -16.64 15.68 -11.50
C PHE A 258 -15.49 14.77 -11.04
N LYS A 259 -14.35 14.80 -11.76
CA LYS A 259 -13.14 14.04 -11.41
C LYS A 259 -12.63 14.30 -9.98
N GLY A 260 -12.92 15.46 -9.41
CA GLY A 260 -12.59 15.84 -8.03
C GLY A 260 -13.60 15.40 -6.96
N LEU A 261 -14.77 14.87 -7.34
CA LEU A 261 -15.82 14.46 -6.40
C LEU A 261 -15.33 13.42 -5.38
N PRO A 262 -14.53 12.39 -5.75
CA PRO A 262 -13.98 11.46 -4.76
C PRO A 262 -13.13 12.13 -3.68
N THR A 263 -12.42 13.19 -4.02
CA THR A 263 -11.61 13.98 -3.09
C THR A 263 -12.50 14.86 -2.20
N ILE A 264 -13.55 15.47 -2.77
CA ILE A 264 -14.53 16.26 -2.02
C ILE A 264 -15.26 15.36 -1.00
N LEU A 265 -15.61 14.13 -1.39
CA LEU A 265 -16.25 13.16 -0.49
C LEU A 265 -15.35 12.73 0.68
N GLN A 266 -14.02 12.86 0.58
CA GLN A 266 -13.12 12.62 1.71
C GLN A 266 -13.26 13.67 2.82
N ARG A 267 -13.59 14.92 2.48
CA ARG A 267 -13.86 16.00 3.46
C ARG A 267 -15.01 15.65 4.41
N TRP A 268 -15.95 14.83 3.94
CA TRP A 268 -17.14 14.43 4.68
C TRP A 268 -16.92 13.18 5.56
N GLN A 269 -15.73 12.57 5.54
CA GLN A 269 -15.41 11.44 6.41
C GLN A 269 -15.44 11.84 7.89
N GLY A 270 -16.03 10.99 8.73
CA GLY A 270 -16.15 11.21 10.18
C GLY A 270 -17.33 12.07 10.62
N ARG A 271 -18.18 12.58 9.70
CA ARG A 271 -19.32 13.46 10.00
C ARG A 271 -20.67 12.75 10.24
N GLY A 272 -20.66 11.44 10.50
CA GLY A 272 -21.86 10.67 10.93
C GLY A 272 -22.66 9.95 9.84
N PHE A 273 -22.27 10.03 8.55
CA PHE A 273 -22.92 9.33 7.43
C PHE A 273 -21.92 8.59 6.53
N GLY A 274 -20.91 7.97 7.15
CA GLY A 274 -19.82 7.28 6.46
C GLY A 274 -20.24 6.11 5.57
N MET A 275 -21.34 5.41 5.90
CA MET A 275 -21.85 4.30 5.09
C MET A 275 -22.37 4.80 3.74
N ASP A 276 -23.24 5.81 3.75
CA ASP A 276 -23.75 6.44 2.53
C ASP A 276 -22.60 6.98 1.65
N LEU A 277 -21.56 7.58 2.27
CA LEU A 277 -20.36 8.04 1.55
C LEU A 277 -19.61 6.90 0.87
N GLN A 278 -19.43 5.76 1.56
CA GLN A 278 -18.76 4.59 0.97
C GLN A 278 -19.60 3.96 -0.14
N ASP A 279 -20.92 3.95 -0.01
CA ASP A 279 -21.83 3.45 -1.04
C ASP A 279 -21.76 4.30 -2.31
N LEU A 280 -21.83 5.63 -2.19
CA LEU A 280 -21.65 6.54 -3.33
C LEU A 280 -20.26 6.36 -3.98
N LEU A 281 -19.20 6.28 -3.17
CA LEU A 281 -17.85 6.01 -3.66
C LEU A 281 -17.75 4.64 -4.35
N ALA A 282 -18.43 3.61 -3.85
CA ALA A 282 -18.46 2.29 -4.45
C ALA A 282 -19.15 2.34 -5.82
N ILE A 283 -20.27 3.07 -5.95
CA ILE A 283 -21.01 3.26 -7.21
C ILE A 283 -20.13 4.01 -8.23
N ILE A 284 -19.54 5.15 -7.86
CA ILE A 284 -18.66 5.93 -8.74
C ILE A 284 -17.44 5.09 -9.15
N ARG A 285 -16.82 4.36 -8.22
CA ARG A 285 -15.68 3.48 -8.51
C ARG A 285 -16.08 2.31 -9.41
N ARG A 286 -17.29 1.74 -9.28
CA ARG A 286 -17.78 0.66 -10.17
C ARG A 286 -17.88 1.13 -11.62
N THR A 287 -18.27 2.37 -11.87
CA THR A 287 -18.41 2.91 -13.23
C THR A 287 -17.10 3.48 -13.79
N THR A 288 -16.27 4.09 -12.94
CA THR A 288 -14.88 4.47 -13.32
C THR A 288 -14.04 3.21 -13.65
N ARG A 289 -14.44 2.04 -13.14
CA ARG A 289 -13.91 0.69 -13.48
C ARG A 289 -14.47 0.12 -14.79
N GLY A 290 -14.95 0.97 -15.70
CA GLY A 290 -15.33 0.64 -17.08
C GLY A 290 -14.17 0.37 -18.04
N GLY A 291 -13.11 -0.29 -17.56
CA GLY A 291 -12.03 -0.81 -18.41
C GLY A 291 -11.43 -2.09 -17.81
N PRO A 292 -11.27 -3.18 -18.59
CA PRO A 292 -10.64 -4.43 -18.11
C PRO A 292 -9.29 -4.20 -17.42
N TYR A 293 -8.55 -3.19 -17.90
CA TYR A 293 -7.24 -2.78 -17.40
C TYR A 293 -7.20 -2.37 -15.92
N SER A 294 -8.23 -1.69 -15.38
CA SER A 294 -8.20 -1.22 -13.98
C SER A 294 -8.50 -2.33 -12.96
N ARG A 295 -9.30 -3.34 -13.35
CA ARG A 295 -9.57 -4.53 -12.52
C ARG A 295 -8.37 -5.45 -12.46
N GLU A 296 -7.68 -5.64 -13.57
CA GLU A 296 -6.42 -6.36 -13.64
C GLU A 296 -5.34 -5.66 -12.80
N TYR A 297 -5.19 -4.35 -12.97
CA TYR A 297 -4.24 -3.54 -12.17
C TYR A 297 -4.48 -3.65 -10.65
N GLN A 298 -5.75 -3.69 -10.19
CA GLN A 298 -6.06 -3.87 -8.77
C GLN A 298 -5.80 -5.30 -8.28
N ARG A 299 -6.06 -6.32 -9.11
CA ARG A 299 -5.70 -7.73 -8.78
C ARG A 299 -4.19 -7.91 -8.73
N GLU A 300 -3.47 -7.31 -9.66
CA GLU A 300 -2.01 -7.29 -9.70
C GLU A 300 -1.44 -6.57 -8.47
N ASN A 301 -1.97 -5.41 -8.12
CA ASN A 301 -1.53 -4.69 -6.91
C ASN A 301 -1.85 -5.45 -5.61
N TYR A 302 -3.00 -6.13 -5.54
CA TYR A 302 -3.34 -6.97 -4.40
C TYR A 302 -2.41 -8.20 -4.30
N ALA A 303 -2.16 -8.87 -5.43
CA ALA A 303 -1.22 -9.98 -5.52
C ALA A 303 0.21 -9.55 -5.15
N ALA A 304 0.68 -8.44 -5.71
CA ALA A 304 1.96 -7.84 -5.40
C ALA A 304 2.08 -7.50 -3.91
N SER A 305 1.05 -6.89 -3.31
CA SER A 305 1.05 -6.58 -1.88
C SER A 305 1.16 -7.84 -1.02
N ARG A 306 0.46 -8.92 -1.38
CA ARG A 306 0.57 -10.21 -0.68
C ARG A 306 1.95 -10.83 -0.84
N ILE A 307 2.50 -10.85 -2.05
CA ILE A 307 3.85 -11.36 -2.33
C ILE A 307 4.88 -10.56 -1.55
N GLN A 308 4.79 -9.23 -1.56
CA GLN A 308 5.69 -8.35 -0.83
C GLN A 308 5.56 -8.53 0.69
N ALA A 309 4.36 -8.69 1.24
CA ALA A 309 4.18 -8.95 2.66
C ALA A 309 4.80 -10.30 3.07
N CYS A 310 4.56 -11.35 2.28
CA CYS A 310 5.20 -12.66 2.48
C CYS A 310 6.73 -12.58 2.38
N TRP A 311 7.25 -11.85 1.40
CA TRP A 311 8.69 -11.64 1.22
C TRP A 311 9.29 -10.85 2.37
N ARG A 312 8.64 -9.76 2.82
CA ARG A 312 9.10 -8.96 3.97
C ARG A 312 9.16 -9.82 5.22
N GLY A 313 8.14 -10.65 5.45
CA GLY A 313 8.12 -11.63 6.53
C GLY A 313 9.18 -12.73 6.40
N PHE A 314 9.45 -13.21 5.19
CA PHE A 314 10.54 -14.16 4.94
C PHE A 314 11.91 -13.53 5.20
N ALA A 315 12.13 -12.30 4.73
CA ALA A 315 13.37 -11.56 4.90
C ALA A 315 13.67 -11.28 6.39
N THR A 316 12.67 -10.86 7.17
CA THR A 316 12.82 -10.67 8.62
C THR A 316 13.13 -11.98 9.34
N ARG A 317 12.42 -13.06 9.01
CA ARG A 317 12.72 -14.40 9.55
C ARG A 317 14.13 -14.87 9.20
N LYS A 318 14.61 -14.65 7.97
CA LYS A 318 15.98 -14.98 7.54
C LYS A 318 17.02 -14.16 8.33
N ARG A 319 16.79 -12.85 8.54
CA ARG A 319 17.66 -11.99 9.38
C ARG A 319 17.72 -12.48 10.82
N LEU A 320 16.58 -12.84 11.40
CA LEU A 320 16.50 -13.37 12.77
C LEU A 320 17.21 -14.73 12.90
N ALA A 321 17.08 -15.61 11.90
CA ALA A 321 17.82 -16.86 11.86
C ALA A 321 19.34 -16.64 11.80
N LYS A 322 19.81 -15.64 11.03
CA LYS A 322 21.22 -15.25 10.94
C LYS A 322 21.75 -14.72 12.28
N ALA A 323 21.00 -13.81 12.92
CA ALA A 323 21.33 -13.32 14.26
C ALA A 323 21.42 -14.46 15.30
N ASN A 324 20.47 -15.40 15.26
CA ASN A 324 20.49 -16.58 16.12
C ASN A 324 21.69 -17.51 15.84
N LYS A 325 22.11 -17.64 14.58
CA LYS A 325 23.32 -18.41 14.22
C LYS A 325 24.58 -17.74 14.78
N ALA A 326 24.70 -16.42 14.63
CA ALA A 326 25.82 -15.64 15.18
C ALA A 326 25.87 -15.75 16.71
N MET A 327 24.73 -15.63 17.39
CA MET A 327 24.66 -15.81 18.84
C MET A 327 25.07 -17.22 19.28
N ARG A 328 24.62 -18.27 18.56
CA ARG A 328 25.06 -19.65 18.83
C ARG A 328 26.56 -19.86 18.63
N GLN A 329 27.15 -19.25 17.58
CA GLN A 329 28.59 -19.32 17.34
C GLN A 329 29.36 -18.61 18.45
N PHE A 330 28.91 -17.42 18.86
CA PHE A 330 29.49 -16.68 19.99
C PHE A 330 29.45 -17.52 21.27
N GLN A 331 28.30 -18.07 21.63
CA GLN A 331 28.14 -18.92 22.81
C GLN A 331 29.04 -20.15 22.76
N THR A 332 29.13 -20.82 21.60
CA THR A 332 30.00 -21.99 21.41
C THR A 332 31.47 -21.62 21.57
N SER A 333 31.90 -20.52 20.96
CA SER A 333 33.28 -20.01 21.07
C SER A 333 33.63 -19.63 22.50
N PHE A 334 32.72 -18.93 23.18
CA PHE A 334 32.87 -18.54 24.58
C PHE A 334 33.00 -19.77 25.50
N ARG A 335 32.10 -20.75 25.37
CA ARG A 335 32.15 -22.01 26.13
C ARG A 335 33.46 -22.77 25.87
N LYS A 336 33.90 -22.86 24.60
CA LYS A 336 35.18 -23.50 24.24
C LYS A 336 36.40 -22.76 24.80
N ARG A 337 36.37 -21.43 24.83
CA ARG A 337 37.42 -20.63 25.48
C ARG A 337 37.47 -20.90 26.98
N LYS A 338 36.30 -20.87 27.66
CA LYS A 338 36.21 -21.17 29.09
C LYS A 338 36.68 -22.59 29.44
N LEU A 339 36.34 -23.58 28.63
CA LEU A 339 36.83 -24.94 28.80
C LEU A 339 38.36 -25.02 28.63
N ARG A 340 38.94 -24.34 27.64
CA ARG A 340 40.39 -24.29 27.45
C ARG A 340 41.11 -23.61 28.62
N GLU A 341 40.56 -22.51 29.14
CA GLU A 341 41.10 -21.84 30.33
C GLU A 341 41.12 -22.78 31.54
N ALA A 342 40.04 -23.54 31.77
CA ALA A 342 39.98 -24.53 32.84
C ALA A 342 41.01 -25.65 32.64
N GLN A 343 41.06 -26.24 31.44
CA GLN A 343 42.02 -27.30 31.10
C GLN A 343 43.49 -26.85 31.20
N LEU A 344 43.80 -25.61 30.86
CA LEU A 344 45.14 -25.06 31.03
C LEU A 344 45.51 -24.96 32.51
N LYS A 345 44.61 -24.44 33.35
CA LYS A 345 44.81 -24.37 34.81
C LYS A 345 44.98 -25.77 35.42
N ASP A 346 44.19 -26.74 35.00
CA ASP A 346 44.30 -28.11 35.49
C ASP A 346 45.63 -28.75 35.06
N ARG A 347 46.04 -28.56 33.80
CA ARG A 347 47.37 -29.01 33.33
C ARG A 347 48.52 -28.32 34.04
N GLU A 348 48.40 -27.05 34.37
CA GLU A 348 49.40 -26.32 35.15
C GLU A 348 49.51 -26.89 36.57
N ARG A 349 48.37 -27.18 37.21
CA ARG A 349 48.32 -27.85 38.52
C ARG A 349 48.93 -29.24 38.47
N GLU A 350 48.54 -30.06 37.51
CA GLU A 350 49.11 -31.40 37.30
C GLU A 350 50.63 -31.33 37.06
N ARG A 351 51.10 -30.39 36.24
CA ARG A 351 52.54 -30.18 36.00
C ARG A 351 53.27 -29.74 37.26
N ALA A 352 52.70 -28.81 38.02
CA ALA A 352 53.28 -28.35 39.28
C ALA A 352 53.38 -29.48 40.30
N GLU A 353 52.33 -30.31 40.40
CA GLU A 353 52.31 -31.49 41.26
C GLU A 353 53.36 -32.53 40.84
N VAL A 354 53.44 -32.85 39.55
CA VAL A 354 54.46 -33.77 39.01
C VAL A 354 55.87 -33.22 39.22
N GLN A 355 56.10 -31.92 39.02
CA GLN A 355 57.39 -31.28 39.28
C GLN A 355 57.77 -31.34 40.75
N TYR A 356 56.81 -31.07 41.64
CA TYR A 356 57.00 -31.16 43.08
C TYR A 356 57.36 -32.60 43.50
N GLN A 357 56.62 -33.60 43.00
CA GLN A 357 56.91 -35.01 43.25
C GLN A 357 58.28 -35.42 42.70
N ALA A 358 58.61 -35.06 41.46
CA ALA A 358 59.89 -35.37 40.85
C ALA A 358 61.07 -34.74 41.62
N THR A 359 60.90 -33.50 42.08
CA THR A 359 61.90 -32.78 42.89
C THR A 359 62.08 -33.46 44.24
N ARG A 360 60.98 -33.81 44.91
CA ARG A 360 60.99 -34.52 46.20
C ARG A 360 61.65 -35.89 46.07
N GLU A 361 61.32 -36.65 45.03
CA GLU A 361 61.95 -37.95 44.73
C GLU A 361 63.42 -37.80 44.37
N HIS A 362 63.79 -36.76 43.62
CA HIS A 362 65.20 -36.43 43.35
C HIS A 362 65.99 -36.20 44.65
N TYR A 363 65.48 -35.36 45.56
CA TYR A 363 66.14 -35.12 46.85
C TYR A 363 66.21 -36.37 47.73
N ARG A 364 65.15 -37.21 47.72
CA ARG A 364 65.16 -38.51 48.42
C ARG A 364 66.25 -39.43 47.89
N ARG A 365 66.32 -39.62 46.56
CA ARG A 365 67.36 -40.44 45.92
C ARG A 365 68.75 -39.87 46.14
N LEU A 366 68.90 -38.55 46.07
CA LEU A 366 70.17 -37.88 46.36
C LEU A 366 70.63 -38.14 47.80
N ARG A 367 69.72 -38.02 48.77
CA ARG A 367 69.99 -38.32 50.18
C ARG A 367 70.40 -39.78 50.37
N GLN A 368 69.63 -40.72 49.79
CA GLN A 368 69.94 -42.16 49.86
C GLN A 368 71.31 -42.46 49.24
N PHE A 369 71.60 -41.91 48.07
CA PHE A 369 72.90 -42.06 47.40
C PHE A 369 74.04 -41.52 48.26
N LYS A 370 73.89 -40.32 48.85
CA LYS A 370 74.89 -39.74 49.76
C LYS A 370 75.09 -40.57 51.02
N LEU A 371 74.01 -41.09 51.62
CA LEU A 371 74.09 -41.98 52.78
C LEU A 371 74.82 -43.28 52.46
N GLN A 372 74.50 -43.92 51.32
CA GLN A 372 75.20 -45.12 50.86
C GLN A 372 76.69 -44.84 50.63
N GLN A 373 77.04 -43.75 49.93
CA GLN A 373 78.44 -43.34 49.75
C GLN A 373 79.16 -43.17 51.09
N MET A 374 78.53 -42.50 52.07
CA MET A 374 79.11 -42.32 53.40
C MET A 374 79.28 -43.63 54.16
N GLN A 375 78.30 -44.53 54.10
CA GLN A 375 78.40 -45.86 54.72
C GLN A 375 79.52 -46.69 54.09
N THR A 376 79.62 -46.69 52.77
CA THR A 376 80.71 -47.38 52.06
C THR A 376 82.08 -46.83 52.45
N ILE A 377 82.24 -45.49 52.51
CA ILE A 377 83.50 -44.86 52.95
C ILE A 377 83.84 -45.21 54.41
N LYS A 378 82.85 -45.29 55.31
CA LYS A 378 83.06 -45.68 56.71
C LYS A 378 83.52 -47.13 56.89
N LEU A 379 83.11 -48.04 56.00
CA LEU A 379 83.44 -49.47 56.07
C LEU A 379 84.76 -49.82 55.38
N LEU A 380 85.24 -48.99 54.45
CA LEU A 380 86.46 -49.24 53.68
C LEU A 380 87.72 -48.91 54.50
N PRO A 381 88.81 -49.70 54.37
CA PRO A 381 90.13 -49.34 54.87
C PRO A 381 90.63 -48.02 54.25
N ALA A 382 91.37 -47.21 55.02
CA ALA A 382 91.83 -45.88 54.58
C ALA A 382 92.66 -45.91 53.28
N SER A 383 93.39 -46.99 53.02
CA SER A 383 94.17 -47.20 51.80
C SER A 383 93.34 -47.40 50.52
N GLU A 384 92.06 -47.78 50.65
CA GLU A 384 91.17 -48.08 49.51
C GLU A 384 90.19 -46.96 49.20
N VAL A 385 90.03 -45.97 50.10
CA VAL A 385 89.10 -44.86 49.94
C VAL A 385 89.39 -44.02 48.69
N GLU A 386 90.66 -43.71 48.40
CA GLU A 386 91.02 -42.89 47.23
C GLU A 386 90.70 -43.61 45.91
N LYS A 387 90.97 -44.92 45.83
CA LYS A 387 90.63 -45.75 44.66
C LYS A 387 89.12 -45.76 44.40
N PHE A 388 88.31 -45.86 45.45
CA PHE A 388 86.85 -45.78 45.33
C PHE A 388 86.38 -44.41 44.82
N LEU A 389 86.94 -43.31 45.33
CA LEU A 389 86.61 -41.95 44.88
C LEU A 389 87.00 -41.71 43.42
N GLU A 390 88.13 -42.24 42.98
CA GLU A 390 88.59 -42.18 41.58
C GLU A 390 87.60 -42.88 40.63
N ILE A 391 87.14 -44.09 40.98
CA ILE A 391 86.12 -44.81 40.20
C ILE A 391 84.82 -44.00 40.09
N GLN A 392 84.38 -43.36 41.17
CA GLN A 392 83.18 -42.51 41.16
C GLN A 392 83.34 -41.26 40.26
N ARG A 393 84.53 -40.65 40.24
CA ARG A 393 84.86 -39.52 39.35
C ARG A 393 84.82 -39.97 37.89
N LEU A 394 85.39 -41.13 37.55
CA LEU A 394 85.36 -41.69 36.20
C LEU A 394 83.93 -42.01 35.73
N GLN A 395 83.11 -42.63 36.57
CA GLN A 395 81.69 -42.89 36.25
C GLN A 395 80.88 -41.59 36.08
N SER A 396 81.23 -40.54 36.80
CA SER A 396 80.60 -39.22 36.63
C SER A 396 81.03 -38.57 35.31
N ALA A 397 82.33 -38.63 34.99
CA ALA A 397 82.88 -38.11 33.74
C ALA A 397 82.24 -38.78 32.51
N THR A 398 82.07 -40.10 32.52
CA THR A 398 81.43 -40.82 31.39
C THR A 398 79.97 -40.40 31.19
N LYS A 399 79.20 -40.20 32.26
CA LYS A 399 77.82 -39.68 32.18
C LYS A 399 77.75 -38.28 31.59
N ILE A 400 78.63 -37.37 32.03
CA ILE A 400 78.71 -36.00 31.53
C ILE A 400 79.10 -35.99 30.05
N GLN A 401 80.12 -36.76 29.67
CA GLN A 401 80.57 -36.88 28.29
C GLN A 401 79.48 -37.45 27.37
N ALA A 402 78.75 -38.48 27.82
CA ALA A 402 77.63 -39.04 27.06
C ALA A 402 76.50 -38.02 26.86
N ALA A 403 76.13 -37.28 27.92
CA ALA A 403 75.12 -36.22 27.83
C ALA A 403 75.56 -35.10 26.86
N PHE A 404 76.83 -34.69 26.90
CA PHE A 404 77.39 -33.69 26.01
C PHE A 404 77.41 -34.15 24.55
N ARG A 405 77.83 -35.39 24.27
CA ARG A 405 77.77 -36.00 22.92
C ARG A 405 76.33 -35.96 22.38
N GLY A 406 75.35 -36.30 23.21
CA GLY A 406 73.93 -36.22 22.84
C GLY A 406 73.43 -34.79 22.60
N TYR A 407 73.82 -33.83 23.44
CA TYR A 407 73.49 -32.41 23.26
C TYR A 407 74.09 -31.87 21.95
N SER A 408 75.36 -32.17 21.69
CA SER A 408 76.08 -31.77 20.48
C SER A 408 75.38 -32.28 19.21
N GLN A 409 74.99 -33.56 19.17
CA GLN A 409 74.24 -34.12 18.04
C GLN A 409 72.89 -33.43 17.82
N ARG A 410 72.12 -33.19 18.89
CA ARG A 410 70.84 -32.46 18.79
C ARG A 410 71.04 -31.02 18.32
N ARG A 411 72.11 -30.36 18.76
CA ARG A 411 72.48 -29.00 18.34
C ARG A 411 72.88 -28.97 16.86
N ASN A 412 73.64 -29.95 16.39
CA ASN A 412 74.03 -30.09 14.98
C ASN A 412 72.81 -30.33 14.07
N LEU A 413 71.87 -31.19 14.49
CA LEU A 413 70.60 -31.39 13.78
C LEU A 413 69.74 -30.11 13.76
N THR A 414 69.78 -29.32 14.83
CA THR A 414 69.04 -28.06 14.92
C THR A 414 69.64 -26.98 14.01
N ASN A 415 70.97 -26.94 13.86
CA ASN A 415 71.67 -25.91 13.09
C ASN A 415 71.75 -26.25 11.58
N GLY A 416 71.86 -27.52 11.19
CA GLY A 416 71.99 -27.94 9.78
C GLY A 416 70.75 -28.63 9.17
N GLY A 417 69.90 -29.28 9.98
CA GLY A 417 68.79 -30.12 9.50
C GLY A 417 67.39 -29.56 9.75
N ARG A 418 67.25 -28.52 10.58
CA ARG A 418 65.94 -27.94 10.96
C ARG A 418 65.21 -27.33 9.78
N ASN A 419 65.91 -26.58 8.93
CA ASN A 419 65.31 -25.98 7.73
C ASN A 419 64.89 -27.05 6.73
N ARG A 420 65.66 -28.13 6.57
CA ARG A 420 65.30 -29.29 5.75
C ARG A 420 64.07 -30.03 6.29
N LEU A 421 63.99 -30.28 7.60
CA LEU A 421 62.83 -30.89 8.24
C LEU A 421 61.56 -30.02 8.14
N ILE A 422 61.70 -28.70 8.26
CA ILE A 422 60.61 -27.74 8.06
C ILE A 422 60.18 -27.76 6.59
N ALA A 423 61.12 -27.73 5.65
CA ALA A 423 60.85 -27.82 4.22
C ALA A 423 60.16 -29.14 3.84
N GLU A 424 60.61 -30.28 4.36
CA GLU A 424 59.97 -31.58 4.14
C GLU A 424 58.58 -31.66 4.76
N ARG A 425 58.36 -31.05 5.92
CA ARG A 425 57.04 -30.97 6.55
C ARG A 425 56.10 -30.04 5.77
N ALA A 426 56.61 -28.90 5.28
CA ALA A 426 55.87 -27.99 4.43
C ALA A 426 55.52 -28.64 3.08
N ALA A 427 56.48 -29.31 2.43
CA ALA A 427 56.29 -30.06 1.20
C ALA A 427 55.22 -31.14 1.36
N ARG A 428 55.25 -31.93 2.45
CA ARG A 428 54.20 -32.91 2.75
C ARG A 428 52.83 -32.26 2.93
N ARG A 429 52.76 -31.06 3.51
CA ARG A 429 51.50 -30.31 3.66
C ARG A 429 50.96 -29.85 2.31
N ILE A 430 51.82 -29.25 1.48
CA ILE A 430 51.50 -28.78 0.11
C ILE A 430 51.05 -29.95 -0.78
N GLN A 431 51.78 -31.07 -0.75
CA GLN A 431 51.43 -32.27 -1.51
C GLN A 431 50.05 -32.82 -1.10
N ARG A 432 49.74 -32.85 0.20
CA ARG A 432 48.43 -33.30 0.70
C ARG A 432 47.30 -32.35 0.28
N THR A 433 47.51 -31.04 0.35
CA THR A 433 46.49 -30.06 -0.07
C THR A 433 46.24 -30.13 -1.57
N TYR A 434 47.29 -30.26 -2.39
CA TYR A 434 47.15 -30.42 -3.84
C TYR A 434 46.40 -31.69 -4.22
N ARG A 435 46.70 -32.83 -3.58
CA ARG A 435 45.96 -34.09 -3.80
C ARG A 435 44.46 -33.93 -3.50
N ARG A 436 44.09 -33.20 -2.44
CA ARG A 436 42.68 -32.89 -2.13
C ARG A 436 42.05 -31.96 -3.16
N TYR A 437 42.76 -30.93 -3.61
CA TYR A 437 42.27 -30.03 -4.67
C TYR A 437 41.97 -30.82 -5.95
N ARG A 438 42.88 -31.70 -6.37
CA ARG A 438 42.70 -32.56 -7.53
C ARG A 438 41.48 -33.47 -7.39
N GLN A 439 41.28 -34.07 -6.21
CA GLN A 439 40.07 -34.87 -5.93
C GLN A 439 38.78 -34.04 -6.03
N ARG A 440 38.78 -32.81 -5.52
CA ARG A 440 37.62 -31.90 -5.65
C ARG A 440 37.34 -31.55 -7.10
N LYS A 441 38.36 -31.20 -7.88
CA LYS A 441 38.21 -30.87 -9.31
C LYS A 441 37.71 -32.06 -10.12
N GLN A 442 38.18 -33.27 -9.80
CA GLN A 442 37.66 -34.48 -10.43
C GLN A 442 36.18 -34.70 -10.08
N ALA A 443 35.80 -34.59 -8.81
CA ALA A 443 34.41 -34.72 -8.40
C ALA A 443 33.49 -33.64 -9.01
N GLU A 444 34.00 -32.42 -9.23
CA GLU A 444 33.29 -31.35 -9.91
C GLU A 444 33.03 -31.66 -11.40
N LEU A 445 34.04 -32.21 -12.09
CA LEU A 445 33.93 -32.72 -13.46
C LEU A 445 32.93 -33.87 -13.54
N ASP A 446 33.00 -34.83 -12.62
CA ASP A 446 32.09 -35.98 -12.56
C ASP A 446 30.64 -35.50 -12.35
N ARG A 447 30.41 -34.54 -11.43
CA ARG A 447 29.10 -33.90 -11.24
C ARG A 447 28.62 -33.14 -12.48
N ARG A 448 29.53 -32.49 -13.22
CA ARG A 448 29.20 -31.82 -14.49
C ARG A 448 28.79 -32.83 -15.56
N GLN A 449 29.50 -33.94 -15.68
CA GLN A 449 29.14 -35.03 -16.59
C GLN A 449 27.81 -35.68 -16.19
N GLU A 450 27.56 -35.86 -14.89
CA GLU A 450 26.30 -36.38 -14.37
C GLU A 450 25.12 -35.46 -14.70
N ARG A 451 25.27 -34.13 -14.53
CA ARG A 451 24.28 -33.14 -14.98
C ARG A 451 24.01 -33.22 -16.49
N LEU A 452 25.04 -33.44 -17.30
CA LEU A 452 24.88 -33.59 -18.76
C LEU A 452 24.14 -34.88 -19.15
N LYS A 453 24.22 -35.95 -18.33
CA LYS A 453 23.39 -37.17 -18.51
C LYS A 453 21.89 -36.91 -18.28
N TYR A 454 21.52 -35.89 -17.51
CA TYR A 454 20.11 -35.50 -17.35
C TYR A 454 19.62 -34.56 -18.47
N ILE A 455 20.52 -33.83 -19.14
CA ILE A 455 20.18 -32.93 -20.25
C ILE A 455 20.09 -33.69 -21.59
N LYS A 456 20.87 -34.78 -21.76
CA LYS A 456 20.67 -35.74 -22.86
C LYS A 456 19.96 -36.98 -22.31
N PRO A 457 18.65 -37.17 -22.56
CA PRO A 457 18.02 -38.43 -22.19
C PRO A 457 18.76 -39.59 -22.85
N THR A 458 19.16 -40.58 -22.04
CA THR A 458 19.96 -41.76 -22.41
C THR A 458 19.27 -42.68 -23.44
N ILE A 459 18.11 -42.30 -23.98
CA ILE A 459 17.20 -43.17 -24.74
C ILE A 459 16.87 -42.61 -26.14
N LEU A 460 17.58 -41.59 -26.64
CA LEU A 460 17.49 -41.26 -28.07
C LEU A 460 18.41 -42.16 -28.90
N THR A 461 18.18 -43.48 -28.83
CA THR A 461 18.73 -44.45 -29.79
C THR A 461 18.11 -44.16 -31.16
N GLU A 462 18.83 -44.39 -32.28
CA GLU A 462 18.30 -44.08 -33.63
C GLU A 462 16.92 -44.70 -33.87
N ALA A 463 16.69 -45.92 -33.38
CA ALA A 463 15.38 -46.59 -33.42
C ALA A 463 14.26 -45.84 -32.67
N LYS A 464 14.56 -45.20 -31.52
CA LYS A 464 13.57 -44.39 -30.79
C LYS A 464 13.33 -43.05 -31.46
N ARG A 465 14.34 -42.52 -32.17
CA ARG A 465 14.21 -41.33 -32.99
C ARG A 465 13.30 -41.60 -34.19
N GLU A 466 13.44 -42.74 -34.84
CA GLU A 466 12.53 -43.19 -35.90
C GLU A 466 11.10 -43.40 -35.38
N GLU A 467 10.91 -44.06 -34.24
CA GLU A 467 9.58 -44.22 -33.64
C GLU A 467 8.92 -42.86 -33.29
N LEU A 468 9.70 -41.91 -32.77
CA LEU A 468 9.19 -40.55 -32.50
C LEU A 468 8.90 -39.78 -33.78
N LEU A 469 9.67 -39.98 -34.84
CA LEU A 469 9.39 -39.39 -36.15
C LEU A 469 8.11 -39.98 -36.75
N GLU A 470 7.91 -41.29 -36.66
CA GLU A 470 6.67 -41.95 -37.05
C GLU A 470 5.47 -41.45 -36.24
N GLN A 471 5.62 -41.25 -34.93
CA GLN A 471 4.57 -40.66 -34.09
C GLN A 471 4.26 -39.22 -34.46
N ILE A 472 5.29 -38.42 -34.80
CA ILE A 472 5.12 -37.04 -35.26
C ILE A 472 4.42 -37.02 -36.63
N ASP A 473 4.78 -37.92 -37.54
CA ASP A 473 4.19 -38.01 -38.87
C ASP A 473 2.75 -38.56 -38.82
N GLN A 474 2.46 -39.53 -37.95
CA GLN A 474 1.09 -39.93 -37.62
C GLN A 474 0.29 -38.75 -37.08
N TRP A 475 0.81 -38.04 -36.07
CA TRP A 475 0.12 -36.90 -35.48
C TRP A 475 -0.11 -35.77 -36.50
N ARG A 476 0.85 -35.52 -37.41
CA ARG A 476 0.72 -34.57 -38.52
C ARG A 476 -0.28 -35.04 -39.57
N SER A 477 -0.39 -36.34 -39.81
CA SER A 477 -1.38 -36.90 -40.74
C SER A 477 -2.80 -36.85 -40.18
N GLU A 478 -2.97 -37.14 -38.88
CA GLU A 478 -4.24 -37.07 -38.16
C GLU A 478 -4.73 -35.64 -37.98
N ARG A 479 -3.80 -34.68 -37.89
CA ARG A 479 -4.07 -33.24 -37.75
C ARG A 479 -3.45 -32.45 -38.89
N ALA A 480 -3.63 -32.92 -40.12
CA ALA A 480 -3.19 -32.18 -41.28
C ALA A 480 -3.85 -30.79 -41.25
N PRO A 481 -3.07 -29.69 -41.24
CA PRO A 481 -3.66 -28.36 -41.26
C PRO A 481 -4.52 -28.25 -42.52
N ARG A 482 -5.69 -27.62 -42.38
CA ARG A 482 -6.62 -27.39 -43.48
C ARG A 482 -5.83 -26.79 -44.65
N PRO A 483 -5.93 -27.32 -45.89
CA PRO A 483 -5.25 -26.72 -47.03
C PRO A 483 -5.76 -25.29 -47.17
N MET A 484 -4.91 -24.35 -46.79
CA MET A 484 -5.18 -22.91 -46.78
C MET A 484 -4.57 -22.36 -48.06
N SER A 485 -5.31 -21.52 -48.80
CA SER A 485 -4.75 -20.95 -50.03
C SER A 485 -3.53 -20.07 -49.68
N ASN A 486 -2.60 -19.87 -50.62
CA ASN A 486 -1.41 -19.04 -50.36
C ASN A 486 -1.81 -17.60 -49.95
N GLU A 487 -2.93 -17.11 -50.48
CA GLU A 487 -3.51 -15.81 -50.12
C GLU A 487 -4.05 -15.79 -48.69
N GLU A 488 -4.71 -16.85 -48.24
CA GLU A 488 -5.18 -16.97 -46.86
C GLU A 488 -4.02 -17.09 -45.86
N PHE A 489 -2.92 -17.75 -46.25
CA PHE A 489 -1.71 -17.83 -45.45
C PHE A 489 -1.01 -16.47 -45.34
N GLN A 490 -0.89 -15.73 -46.45
CA GLN A 490 -0.37 -14.36 -46.44
C GLN A 490 -1.24 -13.44 -45.58
N ALA A 491 -2.56 -13.52 -45.70
CA ALA A 491 -3.47 -12.75 -44.86
C ALA A 491 -3.33 -13.09 -43.36
N LEU A 492 -3.06 -14.35 -43.00
CA LEU A 492 -2.80 -14.76 -41.62
C LEU A 492 -1.43 -14.25 -41.14
N HIS A 493 -0.41 -14.30 -41.99
CA HIS A 493 0.91 -13.74 -41.72
C HIS A 493 0.81 -12.24 -41.46
N ASP A 494 0.11 -11.51 -42.32
CA ASP A 494 -0.08 -10.07 -42.19
C ASP A 494 -0.86 -9.72 -40.92
N ARG A 495 -1.91 -10.47 -40.58
CA ARG A 495 -2.61 -10.32 -39.28
C ARG A 495 -1.70 -10.59 -38.09
N ALA A 496 -0.80 -11.58 -38.18
CA ALA A 496 0.15 -11.88 -37.11
C ALA A 496 1.20 -10.75 -36.97
N GLN A 497 1.70 -10.22 -38.08
CA GLN A 497 2.61 -9.06 -38.09
C GLN A 497 1.92 -7.80 -37.57
N ASP A 498 0.66 -7.56 -37.93
CA ASP A 498 -0.14 -6.47 -37.39
C ASP A 498 -0.36 -6.60 -35.89
N SER A 499 -0.61 -7.81 -35.40
CA SER A 499 -0.75 -8.10 -33.97
C SER A 499 0.57 -7.84 -33.22
N LEU A 500 1.70 -8.28 -33.79
CA LEU A 500 3.02 -8.01 -33.25
C LEU A 500 3.34 -6.50 -33.25
N ASN A 501 3.04 -5.80 -34.35
CA ASN A 501 3.24 -4.36 -34.46
C ASN A 501 2.38 -3.59 -33.47
N ARG A 502 1.12 -3.99 -33.24
CA ARG A 502 0.26 -3.42 -32.19
C ARG A 502 0.86 -3.63 -30.81
N TYR A 503 1.33 -4.84 -30.51
CA TYR A 503 2.00 -5.14 -29.23
C TYR A 503 3.25 -4.29 -29.03
N VAL A 504 4.16 -4.25 -30.02
CA VAL A 504 5.39 -3.48 -29.96
C VAL A 504 5.11 -1.98 -29.84
N THR A 505 4.10 -1.46 -30.54
CA THR A 505 3.73 -0.04 -30.49
C THR A 505 3.13 0.32 -29.13
N THR A 506 2.23 -0.53 -28.60
CA THR A 506 1.62 -0.34 -27.27
C THR A 506 2.69 -0.38 -26.16
N ASN A 507 3.65 -1.30 -26.27
CA ASN A 507 4.74 -1.43 -25.30
C ASN A 507 5.92 -0.50 -25.55
N ARG A 508 5.88 0.35 -26.59
CA ARG A 508 6.98 1.29 -26.90
C ARG A 508 7.18 2.31 -25.78
N ALA A 509 6.10 2.77 -25.16
CA ALA A 509 6.15 3.68 -24.01
C ALA A 509 6.81 3.00 -22.80
N TRP A 510 6.41 1.78 -22.47
CA TRP A 510 7.00 0.99 -21.38
C TRP A 510 8.48 0.68 -21.61
N ARG A 511 8.87 0.27 -22.82
CA ARG A 511 10.29 0.05 -23.16
C ARG A 511 11.11 1.34 -23.06
N ARG A 512 10.57 2.51 -23.42
CA ARG A 512 11.25 3.80 -23.24
C ARG A 512 11.46 4.13 -21.77
N ILE A 513 10.47 3.84 -20.92
CA ILE A 513 10.58 4.02 -19.46
C ILE A 513 11.65 3.08 -18.90
N GLU A 514 11.62 1.80 -19.28
CA GLU A 514 12.60 0.79 -18.84
C GLU A 514 14.03 1.15 -19.30
N GLN A 515 14.19 1.59 -20.55
CA GLN A 515 15.47 2.09 -21.06
C GLN A 515 15.96 3.32 -20.29
N ARG A 516 15.06 4.27 -19.96
CA ARG A 516 15.40 5.44 -19.13
C ARG A 516 15.79 5.04 -17.72
N GLN A 517 15.13 4.07 -17.11
CA GLN A 517 15.48 3.53 -15.79
C GLN A 517 16.86 2.87 -15.82
N ARG A 518 17.16 2.05 -16.84
CA ARG A 518 18.50 1.47 -17.02
C ARG A 518 19.57 2.53 -17.22
N LEU A 519 19.29 3.55 -18.03
CA LEU A 519 20.19 4.70 -18.23
C LEU A 519 20.50 5.42 -16.91
N LEU A 520 19.48 5.67 -16.08
CA LEU A 520 19.65 6.32 -14.78
C LEU A 520 20.45 5.47 -13.81
N LEU A 521 20.21 4.16 -13.74
CA LEU A 521 20.98 3.25 -12.90
C LEU A 521 22.46 3.24 -13.30
N HIS A 522 22.75 3.11 -14.59
CA HIS A 522 24.13 3.16 -15.08
C HIS A 522 24.80 4.52 -14.83
N MET A 523 24.05 5.63 -14.89
CA MET A 523 24.59 6.95 -14.53
C MET A 523 24.93 7.01 -13.04
N MET A 524 24.03 6.56 -12.16
CA MET A 524 24.27 6.52 -10.72
C MET A 524 25.46 5.62 -10.34
N ASP A 525 25.57 4.46 -10.97
CA ASP A 525 26.70 3.54 -10.74
C ASP A 525 28.02 4.20 -11.17
N ASN A 526 28.05 4.82 -12.34
CA ASN A 526 29.24 5.52 -12.84
C ASN A 526 29.59 6.77 -12.00
N ASP A 527 28.60 7.55 -11.58
CA ASP A 527 28.80 8.70 -10.69
C ASP A 527 29.35 8.25 -9.34
N SER A 528 28.83 7.13 -8.81
CA SER A 528 29.32 6.53 -7.57
C SER A 528 30.77 6.07 -7.70
N GLU A 529 31.14 5.41 -8.79
CA GLU A 529 32.52 5.02 -9.04
C GLU A 529 33.44 6.23 -9.25
N PHE A 530 33.00 7.27 -9.96
CA PHE A 530 33.79 8.48 -10.14
C PHE A 530 34.07 9.15 -8.79
N LEU A 531 33.05 9.27 -7.94
CA LEU A 531 33.18 9.82 -6.58
C LEU A 531 34.08 8.97 -5.67
N LEU A 532 34.04 7.64 -5.79
CA LEU A 532 34.80 6.71 -4.95
C LEU A 532 36.25 6.51 -5.40
N THR A 533 36.52 6.53 -6.70
CA THR A 533 37.83 6.11 -7.25
C THR A 533 38.61 7.24 -7.94
N ASN A 534 37.93 8.19 -8.58
CA ASN A 534 38.54 9.17 -9.48
C ASN A 534 38.30 10.63 -9.06
N HIS A 535 37.71 10.88 -7.89
CA HIS A 535 37.51 12.23 -7.38
C HIS A 535 38.89 12.91 -7.16
N PRO A 536 39.11 14.14 -7.68
CA PRO A 536 40.34 14.86 -7.40
C PRO A 536 40.45 15.06 -5.90
N LYS A 537 41.53 14.59 -5.28
CA LYS A 537 41.74 14.76 -3.83
C LYS A 537 41.74 16.27 -3.55
N LEU A 538 41.14 16.73 -2.45
CA LEU A 538 41.12 18.17 -2.09
C LEU A 538 42.53 18.82 -2.05
N LYS A 539 43.58 18.01 -1.87
CA LYS A 539 44.99 18.44 -1.94
C LYS A 539 45.55 18.65 -3.36
N SER A 540 44.86 18.22 -4.41
CA SER A 540 45.24 18.43 -5.82
C SER A 540 44.45 19.56 -6.49
N ALA A 541 43.71 20.37 -5.72
CA ALA A 541 43.22 21.66 -6.19
C ALA A 541 44.43 22.59 -6.35
N VAL A 542 45.03 22.56 -7.54
CA VAL A 542 46.17 23.39 -7.92
C VAL A 542 45.71 24.84 -8.05
N ASP A 543 46.56 25.76 -7.60
CA ASP A 543 46.39 27.21 -7.74
C ASP A 543 46.01 27.60 -9.19
N PRO A 544 45.05 28.51 -9.39
CA PRO A 544 44.53 28.90 -10.70
C PRO A 544 45.54 29.61 -11.62
N THR A 545 46.76 29.86 -11.14
CA THR A 545 47.80 30.63 -11.85
C THR A 545 48.75 29.77 -12.68
N ASN A 546 48.70 28.43 -12.61
CA ASN A 546 49.51 27.58 -13.51
C ASN A 546 48.89 26.18 -13.74
N PRO A 547 48.00 26.01 -14.74
CA PRO A 547 47.41 24.71 -15.05
C PRO A 547 48.43 23.81 -15.79
N THR A 548 48.73 22.65 -15.22
CA THR A 548 49.49 21.59 -15.92
C THR A 548 48.57 20.82 -16.89
N GLU A 549 49.08 20.33 -18.03
CA GLU A 549 48.33 19.56 -19.05
C GLU A 549 47.58 18.33 -18.50
N VAL A 550 48.07 17.78 -17.38
CA VAL A 550 47.44 16.65 -16.67
C VAL A 550 46.09 17.06 -16.06
N SER A 551 45.95 18.32 -15.65
CA SER A 551 44.73 18.87 -15.04
C SER A 551 43.64 19.13 -16.09
N LEU A 552 44.02 19.67 -17.26
CA LEU A 552 43.12 19.84 -18.41
C LEU A 552 42.58 18.51 -18.94
N ASN A 553 43.42 17.47 -19.06
CA ASN A 553 42.98 16.15 -19.50
C ASN A 553 42.08 15.43 -18.48
N GLN A 554 42.21 15.74 -17.18
CA GLN A 554 41.32 15.21 -16.15
C GLN A 554 39.98 15.95 -16.13
N LEU A 555 40.00 17.26 -16.35
CA LEU A 555 38.81 18.10 -16.50
C LEU A 555 38.03 17.79 -17.77
N ASP A 556 38.69 17.57 -18.91
CA ASP A 556 38.04 17.17 -20.17
C ASP A 556 37.45 15.77 -20.10
N LYS A 557 38.13 14.85 -19.39
CA LYS A 557 37.55 13.53 -19.09
C LYS A 557 36.32 13.68 -18.19
N ALA A 558 36.41 14.43 -17.09
CA ALA A 558 35.28 14.73 -16.19
C ALA A 558 34.11 15.42 -16.93
N ALA A 559 34.40 16.37 -17.82
CA ALA A 559 33.40 17.05 -18.62
C ALA A 559 32.76 16.09 -19.65
N ALA A 560 33.52 15.21 -20.30
CA ALA A 560 33.00 14.19 -21.20
C ALA A 560 32.17 13.10 -20.49
N TYR A 561 32.41 12.86 -19.19
CA TYR A 561 31.60 11.98 -18.34
C TYR A 561 30.25 12.60 -17.98
N LEU A 562 30.22 13.90 -17.68
CA LEU A 562 29.05 14.60 -17.13
C LEU A 562 28.13 15.22 -18.19
N THR A 563 28.55 15.29 -19.47
CA THR A 563 27.84 16.05 -20.51
C THR A 563 26.76 15.27 -21.28
N HIS A 564 26.77 13.93 -21.33
CA HIS A 564 25.70 13.20 -22.04
C HIS A 564 25.38 11.77 -21.52
N PRO A 565 24.09 11.40 -21.33
CA PRO A 565 23.68 10.10 -20.78
C PRO A 565 24.14 8.85 -21.56
N SER A 566 24.33 8.98 -22.87
CA SER A 566 24.80 7.89 -23.74
C SER A 566 26.32 7.68 -23.70
N SER A 567 27.08 8.68 -23.23
CA SER A 567 28.54 8.62 -23.07
C SER A 567 28.91 7.70 -21.91
N ALA A 568 28.19 7.79 -20.79
CA ALA A 568 28.37 6.98 -19.59
C ALA A 568 28.25 5.47 -19.85
N ILE A 569 27.25 5.05 -20.64
CA ILE A 569 27.07 3.63 -21.02
C ILE A 569 28.24 3.13 -21.87
N ARG A 570 28.64 3.90 -22.89
CA ARG A 570 29.74 3.50 -23.79
C ARG A 570 31.04 3.34 -23.02
N TYR A 571 31.29 4.23 -22.06
CA TYR A 571 32.47 4.14 -21.22
C TYR A 571 32.43 2.92 -20.30
N ARG A 572 31.31 2.67 -19.61
CA ARG A 572 31.20 1.49 -18.73
C ARG A 572 31.36 0.18 -19.49
N ALA A 573 30.68 0.06 -20.63
CA ALA A 573 30.81 -1.12 -21.49
C ALA A 573 32.25 -1.32 -21.99
N ARG A 574 32.97 -0.23 -22.29
CA ARG A 574 34.38 -0.29 -22.65
C ARG A 574 35.24 -0.77 -21.48
N GLN A 575 34.93 -0.32 -20.26
CA GLN A 575 35.69 -0.68 -19.07
C GLN A 575 35.47 -2.14 -18.65
N ASP A 576 34.21 -2.59 -18.63
CA ASP A 576 33.86 -3.99 -18.37
C ASP A 576 34.54 -4.92 -19.39
N HIS A 577 34.58 -4.52 -20.66
CA HIS A 577 35.31 -5.27 -21.69
C HIS A 577 36.82 -5.31 -21.44
N ILE A 578 37.43 -4.17 -21.06
CA ILE A 578 38.84 -4.10 -20.72
C ILE A 578 39.16 -5.00 -19.51
N ASP A 579 38.31 -5.02 -18.50
CA ASP A 579 38.52 -5.80 -17.29
C ASP A 579 38.30 -7.30 -17.52
N ALA A 580 37.30 -7.67 -18.32
CA ALA A 580 37.15 -9.04 -18.82
C ALA A 580 38.38 -9.50 -19.62
N MET A 581 38.96 -8.63 -20.45
CA MET A 581 40.18 -8.93 -21.21
C MET A 581 41.43 -9.02 -20.33
N LYS A 582 41.52 -8.22 -19.26
CA LYS A 582 42.59 -8.36 -18.25
C LYS A 582 42.46 -9.66 -17.47
N PHE A 583 41.23 -10.05 -17.10
CA PHE A 583 40.95 -11.31 -16.41
C PHE A 583 41.33 -12.52 -17.26
N ALA A 584 40.94 -12.51 -18.55
CA ALA A 584 41.30 -13.58 -19.50
C ALA A 584 42.82 -13.71 -19.72
N ARG A 585 43.59 -12.63 -19.54
CA ARG A 585 45.04 -12.59 -19.69
C ARG A 585 45.82 -12.83 -18.38
N ALA A 586 45.15 -12.98 -17.24
CA ALA A 586 45.81 -13.13 -15.95
C ALA A 586 46.35 -14.56 -15.71
N PRO A 587 47.53 -14.72 -15.06
CA PRO A 587 48.06 -16.04 -14.69
C PRO A 587 47.12 -16.82 -13.77
N TRP A 588 47.03 -18.13 -13.97
CA TRP A 588 46.05 -19.03 -13.31
C TRP A 588 46.02 -18.98 -11.76
N TYR A 589 47.10 -18.55 -11.11
CA TYR A 589 47.14 -18.44 -9.64
C TYR A 589 46.55 -17.11 -9.13
N LYS A 590 46.53 -16.05 -9.95
CA LYS A 590 45.82 -14.80 -9.64
C LYS A 590 44.32 -14.95 -9.83
N THR A 591 43.88 -15.73 -10.83
CA THR A 591 42.46 -16.09 -10.98
C THR A 591 41.98 -17.01 -9.86
N ILE A 592 42.84 -17.80 -9.20
CA ILE A 592 42.48 -18.54 -7.98
C ILE A 592 42.46 -17.63 -6.75
N GLN A 593 43.36 -16.65 -6.62
CA GLN A 593 43.25 -15.67 -5.54
C GLN A 593 42.00 -14.81 -5.71
N MET A 594 41.67 -14.40 -6.93
CA MET A 594 40.44 -13.67 -7.22
C MET A 594 39.20 -14.55 -7.13
N ALA A 595 39.22 -15.84 -7.51
CA ALA A 595 38.10 -16.75 -7.31
C ALA A 595 37.96 -17.21 -5.85
N ASN A 596 39.04 -17.27 -5.08
CA ASN A 596 38.98 -17.47 -3.64
C ASN A 596 38.58 -16.18 -2.92
N MET A 597 38.90 -15.00 -3.48
CA MET A 597 38.33 -13.73 -3.04
C MET A 597 36.89 -13.62 -3.52
N ASP A 598 36.47 -14.19 -4.65
CA ASP A 598 35.06 -14.26 -5.05
C ASP A 598 34.34 -15.35 -4.27
N ASP A 599 35.02 -16.37 -3.71
CA ASP A 599 34.41 -17.34 -2.79
C ASP A 599 34.42 -16.80 -1.33
N GLU A 600 35.43 -16.02 -0.94
CA GLU A 600 35.51 -15.32 0.37
C GLU A 600 34.67 -14.02 0.36
N GLU A 601 34.49 -13.35 -0.79
CA GLU A 601 33.61 -12.21 -1.10
C GLU A 601 32.27 -12.70 -1.66
N GLU A 602 32.03 -13.91 -2.16
CA GLU A 602 30.65 -14.45 -2.23
C GLU A 602 30.19 -14.80 -0.81
N ASP A 603 31.11 -15.22 0.07
CA ASP A 603 30.82 -15.38 1.50
C ASP A 603 30.76 -14.03 2.28
N GLU A 604 31.41 -12.94 1.83
CA GLU A 604 31.40 -11.58 2.45
C GLU A 604 30.51 -10.51 1.74
N ASP A 605 30.25 -10.61 0.43
CA ASP A 605 29.40 -9.71 -0.38
C ASP A 605 27.97 -10.23 -0.55
N GLU A 606 27.70 -11.55 -0.39
CA GLU A 606 26.35 -12.00 0.01
C GLU A 606 26.00 -11.50 1.43
N TYR A 607 27.00 -10.95 2.15
CA TYR A 607 26.87 -10.31 3.46
C TYR A 607 26.76 -8.78 3.43
N LEU A 608 27.17 -8.08 2.36
CA LEU A 608 27.16 -6.61 2.31
C LEU A 608 26.18 -6.00 1.29
N ASN A 609 25.82 -6.64 0.17
CA ASN A 609 25.03 -5.97 -0.89
C ASN A 609 23.49 -6.19 -0.84
N ARG A 610 22.92 -6.35 0.37
CA ARG A 610 21.49 -6.08 0.65
C ARG A 610 21.34 -5.05 1.77
N GLY A 611 22.07 -3.95 1.65
CA GLY A 611 21.85 -2.72 2.38
C GLY A 611 22.41 -1.60 1.52
N GLY A 612 21.53 -0.67 1.10
CA GLY A 612 22.00 0.58 0.50
C GLY A 612 22.88 1.35 1.47
N LEU A 613 23.60 2.32 0.90
CA LEU A 613 24.29 3.40 1.59
C LEU A 613 23.61 3.75 2.90
N ASP A 614 24.34 3.58 4.00
CA ASP A 614 24.29 4.35 5.24
C ASP A 614 25.45 3.87 6.13
N ASP A 615 26.71 4.07 5.71
CA ASP A 615 27.85 4.10 6.66
C ASP A 615 29.12 4.69 6.01
N PHE A 616 29.13 6.02 5.83
CA PHE A 616 30.38 6.76 5.82
C PHE A 616 30.67 7.22 7.25
N GLY A 617 31.64 6.57 7.89
CA GLY A 617 32.25 7.12 9.10
C GLY A 617 32.55 6.11 10.20
N ARG A 618 33.40 5.11 9.94
CA ARG A 618 34.08 4.32 11.00
C ARG A 618 35.19 3.47 10.40
N ASN A 619 36.36 4.06 10.14
CA ASN A 619 37.60 3.28 9.99
C ASN A 619 38.88 4.12 10.15
N ASP A 620 38.94 5.00 11.15
CA ASP A 620 40.17 5.74 11.53
C ASP A 620 40.49 5.68 13.04
N ILE A 621 40.05 4.64 13.76
CA ILE A 621 40.23 4.56 15.24
C ILE A 621 41.13 3.40 15.69
N LEU A 622 41.97 2.83 14.82
CA LEU A 622 42.80 1.68 15.21
C LEU A 622 44.32 1.88 15.21
N ASN A 623 44.85 3.11 15.10
CA ASN A 623 46.29 3.33 15.29
C ASN A 623 46.61 4.70 15.92
N ASN A 624 46.28 4.92 17.20
CA ASN A 624 46.98 5.93 18.01
C ASN A 624 46.86 5.66 19.52
N PRO A 625 47.94 5.29 20.24
CA PRO A 625 47.87 4.97 21.67
C PRO A 625 47.66 6.18 22.59
N ASN A 626 47.78 7.42 22.10
CA ASN A 626 47.85 8.62 22.94
C ASN A 626 46.53 9.40 23.10
N ARG A 627 45.38 8.86 22.69
CA ARG A 627 44.09 9.58 22.81
C ARG A 627 43.34 9.35 24.13
N PHE A 628 43.77 8.38 24.96
CA PHE A 628 43.11 8.06 26.24
C PHE A 628 43.36 9.08 27.37
N GLU A 629 44.31 10.01 27.24
CA GLU A 629 44.57 11.02 28.27
C GLU A 629 43.74 12.31 28.12
N TYR A 630 43.15 12.57 26.96
CA TYR A 630 42.41 13.81 26.73
C TYR A 630 40.94 13.76 27.17
N GLU A 631 40.34 12.57 27.28
CA GLU A 631 38.94 12.39 27.68
C GLU A 631 38.73 12.32 29.20
N LYS A 632 39.81 12.16 30.00
CA LYS A 632 39.73 12.28 31.47
C LYS A 632 39.52 13.71 31.97
N ARG A 633 39.76 14.74 31.14
CA ARG A 633 39.65 16.16 31.55
C ARG A 633 38.29 16.81 31.32
N LYS A 634 37.31 16.11 30.72
CA LYS A 634 35.97 16.68 30.46
C LYS A 634 34.85 16.17 31.39
N PHE A 635 35.15 15.28 32.34
CA PHE A 635 34.18 14.73 33.29
C PHE A 635 34.22 15.38 34.70
N TYR A 636 34.99 16.46 34.87
CA TYR A 636 34.99 17.31 36.07
C TYR A 636 34.71 18.76 35.69
N GLN A 637 33.48 19.07 35.31
CA GLN A 637 32.92 20.41 35.33
C GLN A 637 31.39 20.25 35.20
N PHE A 638 30.65 20.91 36.11
CA PHE A 638 29.20 20.84 36.33
C PHE A 638 28.69 19.83 37.38
N THR A 639 29.00 20.15 38.64
CA THR A 639 28.04 20.03 39.75
C THR A 639 27.68 21.45 40.22
N PRO A 640 26.39 21.84 40.31
CA PRO A 640 25.98 23.07 40.96
C PRO A 640 25.71 22.78 42.45
N THR A 641 26.60 23.20 43.33
CA THR A 641 26.34 23.30 44.77
C THR A 641 26.11 24.76 45.14
N SER A 642 24.85 25.06 45.43
CA SER A 642 24.33 25.96 46.47
C SER A 642 25.24 27.08 46.98
N SER A 643 24.83 28.32 46.72
CA SER A 643 25.12 29.44 47.63
C SER A 643 23.87 29.73 48.45
N ILE A 644 24.03 29.52 49.74
CA ILE A 644 23.16 29.85 50.85
C ILE A 644 23.18 31.37 51.10
N GLN A 645 22.15 31.85 51.79
CA GLN A 645 21.98 33.13 52.54
C GLN A 645 21.41 34.32 51.73
N ARG A 646 20.42 35.09 52.20
CA ARG A 646 19.63 35.15 53.45
C ARG A 646 18.62 36.32 53.27
N LEU A 647 17.53 36.29 54.05
CA LEU A 647 16.77 37.45 54.57
C LEU A 647 16.01 38.34 53.56
N HIS A 648 14.68 38.19 53.47
CA HIS A 648 13.70 38.90 54.29
C HIS A 648 12.29 38.34 54.07
#